data_AF-A0A7V5YNN9-F1
#
_entry.id   AF-A0A7V5YNN9-F1
#
_cell.length_a   1.000
_cell.length_b   1.000
_cell.length_c   1.000
_cell.angle_alpha   90.00
_cell.angle_beta   90.00
_cell.angle_gamma   90.00
#
_symmetry.space_group_name_H-M   'P 1'
#
loop_
_entity.id
_entity.type
_entity.pdbx_description
1 polymer ?
#
loop_
_entity_poly.entity_id
_entity_poly.type
_entity_poly.pdbx_seq_one_letter_code
_entity_poly.pdbx_strand_id
1 'polypeptide(L)'
;MHFLRRWQLVIALGGVLIFLICGYLVGRFFLVTADITPSPAPLGSLEFYVAPNGSPQGDGSRERPWDLQTALNQPAAIKPGSTIWLLGGVYKGQFRSHLKGTESAPIRVRALPGERVILDGYTGQTSGNFGSTLAIEADSKYSWYEGFEVTTSNPKRVTKDTGYNPTDMAIGGGVNVYGPQNKLINLIIYDNTSSGIGFWSAAEPGGGEAYGNIIFNNGWQAPDRWHGHSIYAQNLYGSKLFKDNLIIHPLSYGIHFYAEGGSLVSSIWQRNVAFGGSHTWGGSARVKNLRVEDNFFYGGVFYLGYSNAINEDIVFEGNYAMSTLVPQYLKNVTFTNNVFRDLRLNNLFSIQPYSAPSDFRFEGNKHYAKSRGFALGSVRLSWQLGSDNLGLIRQRVERCTGADCTDFKAIVGGTRLSNSATTLLDQGLNPGTTYRYRVRTDDAAYNVSYSEIITVTIPPLNAASSDQTAPLPPRYLSAKANPPSSITLSWFPGLDNIALSEYQLERCAGENCSSFEKIASIPPRETNYTDNNLSPNTLYRYRLRSKDLLGNLSDYSEIASATTLTSVDTTPPSPPTELYASANASTLLLVWKPSSDNVGVVEYQIERCKGDSCENFTQIGTSNTNTFVVPTGAHSSETGSTQRYRIRAKDAAGNLSPYSSVEYLLAVTAAQNGDSTPPTPASQLTAYAGSLLTLCSTLYFNGSVPDYQNCPAGTHRWQEDFGYDLTGQYLGETPQGIWTFVIPNDYDPNQANVVIYNWQKANEVEIPESEIQKVLKPGDSYRLHNVQDYFNDIDSGSYLGGPLKIRMINRSRAVPFGLDPATWNKPSTFPEFGVFRLYRTPDSTPPTTPSELEGRTSSPSLVSLSWRPSTDAGGIAGYQLERCSGQNCTNFEKLFFVQGNTTNFNDTTVSANTSYRYRLRALDKAGNYSEYSSILSIATPQTEYQVSSRGQFPPLTFQSPSAPPAASTSHPATLPQAPSQPQALSKPEIAATPKPQTTAYIPLVQSLTKSSSK
;
A
#
# COMPACT_ATOMS: atom_id res chain seq x y z
N MET A 1 7.97 -72.40 -5.49
CA MET A 1 6.94 -71.34 -5.67
C MET A 1 7.27 -70.09 -4.87
N HIS A 2 8.28 -69.29 -5.24
CA HIS A 2 8.56 -68.00 -4.57
C HIS A 2 8.88 -66.81 -5.49
N PHE A 3 8.99 -67.02 -6.81
CA PHE A 3 9.36 -65.98 -7.78
C PHE A 3 8.16 -65.16 -8.32
N LEU A 4 6.93 -65.68 -8.18
CA LEU A 4 5.72 -65.10 -8.79
C LEU A 4 5.01 -64.03 -7.93
N ARG A 5 5.40 -63.81 -6.67
CA ARG A 5 4.78 -62.80 -5.78
C ARG A 5 5.49 -61.45 -5.72
N ARG A 6 6.62 -61.24 -6.41
CA ARG A 6 7.30 -59.92 -6.47
C ARG A 6 6.97 -59.09 -7.71
N TRP A 7 6.43 -59.69 -8.78
CA TRP A 7 6.09 -58.96 -10.01
C TRP A 7 4.74 -58.22 -9.98
N GLN A 8 3.78 -58.69 -9.17
CA GLN A 8 2.46 -58.04 -9.07
C GLN A 8 2.49 -56.66 -8.39
N LEU A 9 3.51 -56.35 -7.59
CA LEU A 9 3.65 -55.03 -6.95
C LEU A 9 4.27 -53.97 -7.86
N VAL A 10 5.14 -54.38 -8.79
CA VAL A 10 5.82 -53.46 -9.75
C VAL A 10 4.84 -52.96 -10.80
N ILE A 11 3.96 -53.84 -11.31
CA ILE A 11 2.93 -53.49 -12.30
C ILE A 11 1.89 -52.53 -11.71
N ALA A 12 1.54 -52.69 -10.42
CA ALA A 12 0.61 -51.79 -9.73
C ALA A 12 1.16 -50.35 -9.58
N LEU A 13 2.46 -50.18 -9.31
CA LEU A 13 3.07 -48.86 -9.15
C LEU A 13 3.40 -48.18 -10.50
N GLY A 14 3.71 -48.94 -11.54
CA GLY A 14 3.97 -48.39 -12.88
C GLY A 14 2.73 -47.75 -13.53
N GLY A 15 1.54 -48.33 -13.33
CA GLY A 15 0.30 -47.82 -13.94
C GLY A 15 -0.14 -46.44 -13.46
N VAL A 16 0.09 -46.13 -12.18
CA VAL A 16 -0.33 -44.84 -11.57
C VAL A 16 0.56 -43.69 -12.06
N LEU A 17 1.86 -43.93 -12.24
CA LEU A 17 2.81 -42.88 -12.64
C LEU A 17 2.57 -42.40 -14.08
N ILE A 18 2.17 -43.31 -14.99
CA ILE A 18 1.86 -42.97 -16.39
C ILE A 18 0.59 -42.13 -16.50
N PHE A 19 -0.45 -42.42 -15.71
CA PHE A 19 -1.67 -41.59 -15.68
C PHE A 19 -1.41 -40.18 -15.12
N LEU A 20 -0.55 -40.03 -14.12
CA LEU A 20 -0.20 -38.72 -13.57
C LEU A 20 0.68 -37.89 -14.52
N ILE A 21 1.60 -38.51 -15.27
CA ILE A 21 2.47 -37.79 -16.21
C ILE A 21 1.72 -37.39 -17.49
N CYS A 22 0.84 -38.24 -18.04
CA CYS A 22 -0.03 -37.85 -19.15
C CYS A 22 -1.05 -36.76 -18.76
N GLY A 23 -1.50 -36.72 -17.50
CA GLY A 23 -2.40 -35.68 -17.01
C GLY A 23 -1.79 -34.27 -16.94
N TYR A 24 -0.46 -34.16 -16.81
CA TYR A 24 0.21 -32.87 -16.51
C TYR A 24 0.87 -32.19 -17.72
N LEU A 25 0.98 -32.87 -18.87
CA LEU A 25 1.69 -32.37 -20.07
C LEU A 25 0.81 -32.14 -21.32
N VAL A 26 -0.51 -32.34 -21.22
CA VAL A 26 -1.48 -32.05 -22.30
C VAL A 26 -2.38 -30.85 -21.94
N GLY A 27 -2.08 -30.14 -20.84
CA GLY A 27 -2.87 -29.01 -20.31
C GLY A 27 -2.62 -27.64 -20.97
N ARG A 28 -1.82 -27.55 -22.04
CA ARG A 28 -1.58 -26.33 -22.83
C ARG A 28 -1.47 -26.67 -24.31
N PHE A 29 -1.84 -25.71 -25.17
CA PHE A 29 -1.98 -25.85 -26.64
C PHE A 29 -3.13 -26.73 -27.14
N PHE A 30 -4.35 -26.38 -26.74
CA PHE A 30 -5.47 -26.36 -27.70
C PHE A 30 -6.02 -24.94 -27.81
N LEU A 31 -6.00 -24.41 -29.04
CA LEU A 31 -6.82 -23.25 -29.40
C LEU A 31 -8.27 -23.71 -29.47
N VAL A 32 -9.02 -23.52 -28.39
CA VAL A 32 -10.48 -23.64 -28.45
C VAL A 32 -11.00 -22.39 -29.16
N THR A 33 -11.11 -22.47 -30.48
CA THR A 33 -12.07 -21.66 -31.23
C THR A 33 -13.46 -22.15 -30.81
N ALA A 34 -13.95 -21.64 -29.69
CA ALA A 34 -15.35 -21.79 -29.32
C ALA A 34 -16.14 -20.99 -30.35
N ASP A 35 -16.81 -21.69 -31.27
CA ASP A 35 -17.84 -21.05 -32.09
C ASP A 35 -18.84 -20.41 -31.15
N ILE A 36 -18.94 -19.08 -31.22
CA ILE A 36 -19.84 -18.29 -30.38
C ILE A 36 -21.24 -18.40 -30.97
N THR A 37 -21.79 -19.61 -31.00
CA THR A 37 -23.24 -19.79 -31.04
C THR A 37 -23.78 -19.11 -29.79
N PRO A 38 -24.57 -18.02 -29.91
CA PRO A 38 -25.09 -17.36 -28.73
C PRO A 38 -25.93 -18.38 -27.96
N SER A 39 -25.60 -18.60 -26.68
CA SER A 39 -26.51 -19.29 -25.78
C SER A 39 -27.88 -18.62 -25.91
N PRO A 40 -28.99 -19.37 -26.00
CA PRO A 40 -30.31 -18.75 -25.89
C PRO A 40 -30.31 -17.88 -24.63
N ALA A 41 -30.78 -16.65 -24.78
CA ALA A 41 -30.69 -15.66 -23.71
C ALA A 41 -31.36 -16.21 -22.44
N PRO A 42 -30.81 -15.94 -21.24
CA PRO A 42 -31.50 -16.27 -20.00
C PRO A 42 -32.93 -15.72 -20.04
N LEU A 43 -33.89 -16.52 -19.55
CA LEU A 43 -35.27 -16.07 -19.33
C LEU A 43 -35.21 -14.73 -18.59
N GLY A 44 -35.72 -13.68 -19.22
CA GLY A 44 -35.35 -12.29 -18.92
C GLY A 44 -35.42 -11.99 -17.42
N SER A 45 -34.29 -11.54 -16.86
CA SER A 45 -34.21 -11.16 -15.45
C SER A 45 -35.26 -10.10 -15.16
N LEU A 46 -36.15 -10.38 -14.19
CA LEU A 46 -37.17 -9.41 -13.79
C LEU A 46 -36.47 -8.15 -13.27
N GLU A 47 -36.65 -7.04 -13.98
CA GLU A 47 -36.07 -5.76 -13.63
C GLU A 47 -37.04 -4.94 -12.78
N PHE A 48 -36.53 -4.38 -11.69
CA PHE A 48 -37.26 -3.47 -10.82
C PHE A 48 -36.44 -2.21 -10.59
N TYR A 49 -37.10 -1.07 -10.54
CA TYR A 49 -36.49 0.25 -10.45
C TYR A 49 -36.77 0.87 -9.09
N VAL A 50 -35.74 1.51 -8.54
CA VAL A 50 -35.71 2.10 -7.20
C VAL A 50 -35.20 3.53 -7.29
N ALA A 51 -35.82 4.47 -6.59
CA ALA A 51 -35.49 5.90 -6.66
C ALA A 51 -35.36 6.54 -5.26
N PRO A 52 -34.57 7.62 -5.07
CA PRO A 52 -34.49 8.34 -3.80
C PRO A 52 -35.83 8.93 -3.34
N ASN A 53 -36.70 9.23 -4.30
CA ASN A 53 -38.08 9.69 -4.14
C ASN A 53 -39.12 8.60 -4.50
N GLY A 54 -38.72 7.33 -4.51
CA GLY A 54 -39.60 6.19 -4.74
C GLY A 54 -40.62 6.00 -3.61
N SER A 55 -41.59 5.12 -3.83
CA SER A 55 -42.75 4.95 -2.93
C SER A 55 -43.00 3.48 -2.58
N PRO A 56 -43.37 3.14 -1.33
CA PRO A 56 -43.83 1.80 -0.97
C PRO A 56 -45.12 1.37 -1.71
N GLN A 57 -45.83 2.32 -2.31
CA GLN A 57 -47.04 2.10 -3.12
C GLN A 57 -46.73 2.04 -4.63
N GLY A 58 -45.45 2.13 -5.02
CA GLY A 58 -44.99 1.83 -6.37
C GLY A 58 -45.18 0.35 -6.75
N ASP A 59 -44.90 0.03 -8.01
CA ASP A 59 -44.93 -1.36 -8.53
C ASP A 59 -43.55 -1.85 -8.98
N GLY A 60 -42.52 -1.00 -8.86
CA GLY A 60 -41.16 -1.30 -9.28
C GLY A 60 -40.90 -1.07 -10.77
N SER A 61 -41.86 -0.53 -11.54
CA SER A 61 -41.59 0.04 -12.87
C SER A 61 -40.70 1.28 -12.78
N ARG A 62 -40.13 1.71 -13.91
CA ARG A 62 -39.32 2.94 -13.97
C ARG A 62 -40.16 4.21 -13.77
N GLU A 63 -41.45 4.12 -14.08
CA GLU A 63 -42.47 5.15 -13.96
C GLU A 63 -43.04 5.25 -12.53
N ARG A 64 -43.10 4.12 -11.81
CA ARG A 64 -43.59 4.02 -10.41
C ARG A 64 -42.60 3.24 -9.53
N PRO A 65 -41.36 3.73 -9.36
CA PRO A 65 -40.29 3.02 -8.67
C PRO A 65 -40.56 2.89 -7.16
N TRP A 66 -40.03 1.83 -6.57
CA TRP A 66 -40.02 1.66 -5.12
C TRP A 66 -39.00 2.58 -4.44
N ASP A 67 -39.20 2.86 -3.16
CA ASP A 67 -38.08 3.26 -2.31
C ASP A 67 -37.14 2.07 -2.06
N LEU A 68 -35.92 2.36 -1.60
CA LEU A 68 -34.90 1.33 -1.42
C LEU A 68 -35.27 0.30 -0.34
N GLN A 69 -35.91 0.70 0.76
CA GLN A 69 -36.25 -0.25 1.83
C GLN A 69 -37.37 -1.20 1.41
N THR A 70 -38.39 -0.71 0.69
CA THR A 70 -39.44 -1.55 0.12
C THR A 70 -38.86 -2.62 -0.80
N ALA A 71 -37.94 -2.28 -1.70
CA ALA A 71 -37.32 -3.25 -2.60
C ALA A 71 -36.43 -4.27 -1.86
N LEU A 72 -35.64 -3.81 -0.88
CA LEU A 72 -34.75 -4.67 -0.07
C LEU A 72 -35.49 -5.62 0.89
N ASN A 73 -36.76 -5.35 1.20
CA ASN A 73 -37.65 -6.28 1.92
C ASN A 73 -38.10 -7.49 1.08
N GLN A 74 -37.69 -7.58 -0.20
CA GLN A 74 -38.14 -8.56 -1.18
C GLN A 74 -39.68 -8.64 -1.36
N PRO A 75 -40.31 -7.61 -1.99
CA PRO A 75 -41.71 -7.69 -2.43
C PRO A 75 -41.96 -8.94 -3.26
N ALA A 76 -43.19 -9.47 -3.22
CA ALA A 76 -43.50 -10.78 -3.78
C ALA A 76 -43.20 -10.95 -5.29
N ALA A 77 -43.04 -9.86 -6.05
CA ALA A 77 -42.60 -9.87 -7.44
C ALA A 77 -41.09 -10.17 -7.62
N ILE A 78 -40.24 -9.81 -6.64
CA ILE A 78 -38.79 -10.03 -6.71
C ILE A 78 -38.45 -11.50 -6.43
N LYS A 79 -37.98 -12.20 -7.47
CA LYS A 79 -37.57 -13.61 -7.44
C LYS A 79 -36.04 -13.76 -7.54
N PRO A 80 -35.46 -14.92 -7.19
CA PRO A 80 -34.09 -15.27 -7.61
C PRO A 80 -33.86 -14.94 -9.10
N GLY A 81 -32.74 -14.31 -9.42
CA GLY A 81 -32.42 -13.82 -10.77
C GLY A 81 -32.97 -12.44 -11.14
N SER A 82 -33.68 -11.76 -10.23
CA SER A 82 -34.14 -10.36 -10.47
C SER A 82 -32.99 -9.35 -10.35
N THR A 83 -33.08 -8.26 -11.10
CA THR A 83 -32.19 -7.09 -10.97
C THR A 83 -32.96 -5.92 -10.40
N ILE A 84 -32.42 -5.29 -9.36
CA ILE A 84 -32.91 -4.06 -8.73
C ILE A 84 -31.99 -2.92 -9.15
N TRP A 85 -32.45 -2.10 -10.09
CA TRP A 85 -31.76 -0.94 -10.60
C TRP A 85 -31.99 0.27 -9.70
N LEU A 86 -30.90 0.79 -9.13
CA LEU A 86 -30.88 2.03 -8.37
C LEU A 86 -30.70 3.20 -9.35
N LEU A 87 -31.68 4.13 -9.38
CA LEU A 87 -31.61 5.38 -10.13
C LEU A 87 -30.73 6.41 -9.40
N GLY A 88 -30.20 7.39 -10.13
CA GLY A 88 -29.24 8.37 -9.59
C GLY A 88 -29.79 9.20 -8.43
N GLY A 89 -28.90 9.57 -7.51
CA GLY A 89 -29.17 10.46 -6.37
C GLY A 89 -28.73 9.92 -5.01
N VAL A 90 -29.19 10.59 -3.95
CA VAL A 90 -28.78 10.32 -2.56
C VAL A 90 -29.93 9.67 -1.77
N TYR A 91 -29.74 8.40 -1.44
CA TYR A 91 -30.64 7.61 -0.60
C TYR A 91 -30.25 7.83 0.87
N LYS A 92 -31.00 8.68 1.58
CA LYS A 92 -30.74 8.98 2.99
C LYS A 92 -31.46 7.99 3.91
N GLY A 93 -30.71 7.35 4.80
CA GLY A 93 -31.25 6.41 5.79
C GLY A 93 -30.36 5.19 6.02
N GLN A 94 -30.80 4.35 6.95
CA GLN A 94 -30.20 3.03 7.22
C GLN A 94 -31.08 1.97 6.55
N PHE A 95 -30.48 1.15 5.70
CA PHE A 95 -31.18 0.19 4.85
C PHE A 95 -30.89 -1.24 5.27
N ARG A 96 -31.93 -2.08 5.37
CA ARG A 96 -31.83 -3.50 5.74
C ARG A 96 -32.26 -4.38 4.58
N SER A 97 -31.43 -5.34 4.21
CA SER A 97 -31.70 -6.26 3.10
C SER A 97 -32.03 -7.66 3.59
N HIS A 98 -33.16 -8.17 3.11
CA HIS A 98 -33.68 -9.51 3.38
C HIS A 98 -33.77 -10.35 2.09
N LEU A 99 -33.09 -9.91 1.01
CA LEU A 99 -33.14 -10.52 -0.32
C LEU A 99 -32.59 -11.95 -0.33
N LYS A 100 -33.35 -12.89 -0.91
CA LYS A 100 -32.98 -14.32 -1.08
C LYS A 100 -32.99 -14.73 -2.56
N GLY A 101 -31.80 -14.82 -3.14
CA GLY A 101 -31.56 -15.47 -4.43
C GLY A 101 -31.23 -16.97 -4.28
N THR A 102 -30.68 -17.55 -5.35
CA THR A 102 -30.04 -18.88 -5.37
C THR A 102 -28.66 -18.80 -6.01
N GLU A 103 -27.84 -19.84 -5.86
CA GLU A 103 -26.50 -19.93 -6.47
C GLU A 103 -26.52 -19.71 -8.00
N SER A 104 -27.51 -20.32 -8.67
CA SER A 104 -27.74 -20.21 -10.12
C SER A 104 -28.52 -18.97 -10.55
N ALA A 105 -29.15 -18.25 -9.61
CA ALA A 105 -29.99 -17.08 -9.87
C ALA A 105 -29.90 -16.09 -8.69
N PRO A 106 -28.76 -15.40 -8.53
CA PRO A 106 -28.59 -14.38 -7.50
C PRO A 106 -29.52 -13.18 -7.76
N ILE A 107 -29.89 -12.45 -6.71
CA ILE A 107 -30.57 -11.16 -6.85
C ILE A 107 -29.49 -10.06 -6.92
N ARG A 108 -29.58 -9.14 -7.88
CA ARG A 108 -28.52 -8.14 -8.11
C ARG A 108 -29.06 -6.74 -7.83
N VAL A 109 -28.51 -6.05 -6.84
CA VAL A 109 -28.83 -4.66 -6.48
C VAL A 109 -27.70 -3.78 -7.02
N ARG A 110 -27.98 -2.91 -7.98
CA ARG A 110 -26.90 -2.20 -8.70
C ARG A 110 -27.30 -0.82 -9.20
N ALA A 111 -26.33 0.08 -9.28
CA ALA A 111 -26.53 1.37 -9.96
C ALA A 111 -26.89 1.15 -11.45
N LEU A 112 -27.82 1.96 -11.96
CA LEU A 112 -28.10 2.05 -13.39
C LEU A 112 -26.85 2.60 -14.12
N PRO A 113 -26.44 2.08 -15.29
CA PRO A 113 -25.19 2.50 -15.92
C PRO A 113 -25.17 3.99 -16.26
N GLY A 114 -24.14 4.70 -15.78
CA GLY A 114 -23.98 6.14 -15.94
C GLY A 114 -24.58 7.00 -14.82
N GLU A 115 -25.45 6.44 -13.97
CA GLU A 115 -26.01 7.15 -12.82
C GLU A 115 -25.05 7.14 -11.61
N ARG A 116 -25.02 8.24 -10.85
CA ARG A 116 -24.32 8.29 -9.55
C ARG A 116 -25.30 7.99 -8.42
N VAL A 117 -25.09 6.86 -7.74
CA VAL A 117 -25.95 6.36 -6.66
C VAL A 117 -25.19 6.40 -5.35
N ILE A 118 -25.72 7.11 -4.35
CA ILE A 118 -25.09 7.28 -3.04
C ILE A 118 -26.08 6.85 -1.94
N LEU A 119 -25.68 5.90 -1.09
CA LEU A 119 -26.38 5.59 0.15
C LEU A 119 -25.70 6.36 1.29
N ASP A 120 -26.47 7.17 2.01
CA ASP A 120 -26.00 8.04 3.09
C ASP A 120 -26.71 7.67 4.41
N GLY A 121 -25.97 7.03 5.32
CA GLY A 121 -26.50 6.53 6.59
C GLY A 121 -26.77 7.61 7.64
N TYR A 122 -26.41 8.87 7.38
CA TYR A 122 -26.53 9.93 8.37
C TYR A 122 -27.96 10.50 8.45
N THR A 123 -28.66 10.07 9.50
CA THR A 123 -30.04 10.44 9.85
C THR A 123 -30.14 11.73 10.69
N GLY A 124 -29.03 12.42 10.96
CA GLY A 124 -28.97 13.56 11.88
C GLY A 124 -28.79 13.18 13.36
N GLN A 125 -28.62 11.89 13.68
CA GLN A 125 -28.29 11.45 15.04
C GLN A 125 -26.95 12.04 15.51
N THR A 126 -26.91 12.58 16.72
CA THR A 126 -25.72 13.27 17.27
C THR A 126 -24.86 12.38 18.17
N SER A 127 -25.40 11.30 18.71
CA SER A 127 -24.71 10.36 19.61
C SER A 127 -25.18 8.90 19.44
N GLY A 128 -24.35 7.97 19.92
CA GLY A 128 -24.67 6.54 20.00
C GLY A 128 -24.36 5.75 18.71
N ASN A 129 -24.49 4.42 18.81
CA ASN A 129 -24.27 3.51 17.69
C ASN A 129 -25.57 3.29 16.91
N PHE A 130 -25.58 3.63 15.61
CA PHE A 130 -26.74 3.49 14.73
C PHE A 130 -26.64 2.31 13.74
N GLY A 131 -25.65 1.43 13.89
CA GLY A 131 -25.48 0.25 13.05
C GLY A 131 -24.71 0.57 11.77
N SER A 132 -25.32 0.35 10.60
CA SER A 132 -24.67 0.56 9.29
C SER A 132 -25.63 1.13 8.26
N THR A 133 -25.09 1.92 7.32
CA THR A 133 -25.84 2.50 6.19
C THR A 133 -26.56 1.42 5.37
N LEU A 134 -25.91 0.28 5.14
CA LEU A 134 -26.52 -0.94 4.58
C LEU A 134 -26.21 -2.13 5.49
N ALA A 135 -27.24 -2.81 5.97
CA ALA A 135 -27.15 -4.10 6.66
C ALA A 135 -27.73 -5.19 5.76
N ILE A 136 -26.91 -6.19 5.42
CA ILE A 136 -27.33 -7.39 4.68
C ILE A 136 -27.60 -8.46 5.73
N GLU A 137 -28.89 -8.62 6.07
CA GLU A 137 -29.33 -9.31 7.28
C GLU A 137 -29.11 -10.83 7.21
N ALA A 138 -29.16 -11.50 8.36
CA ALA A 138 -28.81 -12.92 8.50
C ALA A 138 -29.66 -13.89 7.65
N ASP A 139 -30.84 -13.47 7.19
CA ASP A 139 -31.71 -14.22 6.30
C ASP A 139 -31.51 -13.90 4.80
N SER A 140 -30.77 -12.84 4.47
CA SER A 140 -30.40 -12.52 3.08
C SER A 140 -29.31 -13.46 2.56
N LYS A 141 -29.46 -13.94 1.34
CA LYS A 141 -28.50 -14.85 0.71
C LYS A 141 -28.48 -14.75 -0.80
N TYR A 142 -27.34 -15.10 -1.41
CA TYR A 142 -27.11 -15.02 -2.85
C TYR A 142 -27.54 -13.67 -3.45
N SER A 143 -27.29 -12.58 -2.74
CA SER A 143 -27.59 -11.22 -3.19
C SER A 143 -26.30 -10.44 -3.41
N TRP A 144 -26.19 -9.79 -4.56
CA TRP A 144 -25.00 -9.08 -5.02
C TRP A 144 -25.29 -7.58 -5.04
N TYR A 145 -24.36 -6.77 -4.54
CA TYR A 145 -24.52 -5.33 -4.36
C TYR A 145 -23.39 -4.63 -5.13
N GLU A 146 -23.75 -3.87 -6.18
CA GLU A 146 -22.80 -3.56 -7.26
C GLU A 146 -22.75 -2.09 -7.69
N GLY A 147 -21.54 -1.53 -7.74
CA GLY A 147 -21.25 -0.27 -8.43
C GLY A 147 -21.88 1.01 -7.87
N PHE A 148 -22.16 1.08 -6.56
CA PHE A 148 -22.70 2.28 -5.90
C PHE A 148 -21.84 2.75 -4.71
N GLU A 149 -22.09 3.99 -4.26
CA GLU A 149 -21.41 4.63 -3.14
C GLU A 149 -22.12 4.38 -1.80
N VAL A 150 -21.35 4.21 -0.72
CA VAL A 150 -21.87 4.04 0.65
C VAL A 150 -21.06 4.90 1.64
N THR A 151 -21.74 5.82 2.32
CA THR A 151 -21.11 6.80 3.21
C THR A 151 -22.00 7.17 4.40
N THR A 152 -21.50 8.06 5.27
CA THR A 152 -22.28 8.79 6.27
C THR A 152 -21.88 10.27 6.23
N SER A 153 -22.80 11.17 5.89
CA SER A 153 -22.59 12.63 5.93
C SER A 153 -22.56 13.23 7.34
N ASN A 154 -22.10 12.46 8.33
CA ASN A 154 -21.93 12.92 9.72
C ASN A 154 -20.74 13.90 9.81
N PRO A 155 -20.96 15.19 10.15
CA PRO A 155 -19.89 16.17 10.21
C PRO A 155 -18.99 16.04 11.44
N LYS A 156 -19.35 15.20 12.43
CA LYS A 156 -18.55 14.99 13.64
C LYS A 156 -17.76 13.68 13.54
N ARG A 157 -16.43 13.80 13.35
CA ARG A 157 -15.47 12.67 13.37
C ARG A 157 -14.49 12.69 14.57
N VAL A 158 -14.63 13.66 15.47
CA VAL A 158 -13.81 13.78 16.69
C VAL A 158 -14.72 13.69 17.92
N THR A 159 -14.39 12.82 18.87
CA THR A 159 -15.02 12.73 20.19
C THR A 159 -14.07 13.22 21.28
N LYS A 160 -14.63 13.73 22.38
CA LYS A 160 -13.91 14.00 23.64
C LYS A 160 -13.75 12.75 24.52
N ASP A 161 -14.49 11.68 24.24
CA ASP A 161 -14.57 10.48 25.07
C ASP A 161 -13.51 9.46 24.61
N THR A 162 -12.85 8.78 25.54
CA THR A 162 -11.89 7.70 25.21
C THR A 162 -12.58 6.37 24.95
N GLY A 163 -12.10 5.62 23.96
CA GLY A 163 -12.54 4.24 23.70
C GLY A 163 -13.55 4.10 22.54
N TYR A 164 -14.14 2.91 22.44
CA TYR A 164 -14.81 2.45 21.21
C TYR A 164 -16.31 2.84 21.08
N ASN A 165 -16.91 3.46 22.09
CA ASN A 165 -18.35 3.76 22.13
C ASN A 165 -18.59 5.17 22.72
N PRO A 166 -18.32 6.24 21.95
CA PRO A 166 -18.45 7.62 22.43
C PRO A 166 -19.90 8.03 22.70
N THR A 167 -20.09 8.85 23.72
CA THR A 167 -21.41 9.36 24.16
C THR A 167 -21.82 10.65 23.46
N ASP A 168 -20.87 11.36 22.85
CA ASP A 168 -21.06 12.69 22.26
C ASP A 168 -21.03 12.71 20.73
N MET A 169 -20.91 11.56 20.07
CA MET A 169 -20.77 11.42 18.62
C MET A 169 -21.48 10.16 18.11
N ALA A 170 -22.18 10.26 16.99
CA ALA A 170 -22.86 9.13 16.37
C ALA A 170 -21.89 8.26 15.54
N ILE A 171 -21.83 6.96 15.85
CA ILE A 171 -20.99 5.98 15.15
C ILE A 171 -21.84 5.04 14.29
N GLY A 172 -21.42 4.81 13.05
CA GLY A 172 -22.05 3.87 12.13
C GLY A 172 -21.11 3.40 11.02
N GLY A 173 -21.30 2.17 10.56
CA GLY A 173 -20.52 1.57 9.47
C GLY A 173 -21.15 1.78 8.09
N GLY A 174 -20.40 1.46 7.03
CA GLY A 174 -20.90 1.48 5.66
C GLY A 174 -21.79 0.28 5.37
N VAL A 175 -21.17 -0.88 5.13
CA VAL A 175 -21.87 -2.13 4.78
C VAL A 175 -21.55 -3.25 5.76
N ASN A 176 -22.55 -3.68 6.54
CA ASN A 176 -22.44 -4.90 7.35
C ASN A 176 -23.07 -6.09 6.62
N VAL A 177 -22.42 -7.25 6.71
CA VAL A 177 -22.88 -8.52 6.13
C VAL A 177 -23.04 -9.56 7.23
N TYR A 178 -24.29 -9.94 7.48
CA TYR A 178 -24.72 -10.99 8.41
C TYR A 178 -25.26 -12.21 7.66
N GLY A 179 -25.75 -12.04 6.44
CA GLY A 179 -26.28 -13.13 5.60
C GLY A 179 -25.21 -13.82 4.74
N PRO A 180 -25.28 -15.16 4.54
CA PRO A 180 -24.29 -15.92 3.76
C PRO A 180 -24.38 -15.72 2.24
N GLN A 181 -23.26 -15.98 1.56
CA GLN A 181 -23.14 -16.06 0.08
C GLN A 181 -23.54 -14.78 -0.67
N ASN A 182 -23.54 -13.65 0.04
CA ASN A 182 -23.73 -12.32 -0.54
C ASN A 182 -22.40 -11.75 -1.04
N LYS A 183 -22.47 -10.83 -2.02
CA LYS A 183 -21.29 -10.23 -2.67
C LYS A 183 -21.35 -8.70 -2.69
N LEU A 184 -20.23 -8.06 -2.37
CA LEU A 184 -20.02 -6.60 -2.50
C LEU A 184 -19.04 -6.35 -3.65
N ILE A 185 -19.51 -5.76 -4.75
CA ILE A 185 -18.78 -5.71 -6.02
C ILE A 185 -18.60 -4.26 -6.47
N ASN A 186 -17.35 -3.79 -6.60
CA ASN A 186 -17.01 -2.47 -7.13
C ASN A 186 -17.74 -1.30 -6.41
N LEU A 187 -18.06 -1.44 -5.13
CA LEU A 187 -18.62 -0.38 -4.29
C LEU A 187 -17.54 0.64 -3.89
N ILE A 188 -17.96 1.86 -3.59
CA ILE A 188 -17.08 2.94 -3.13
C ILE A 188 -17.54 3.34 -1.71
N ILE A 189 -16.77 2.97 -0.68
CA ILE A 189 -17.21 2.94 0.72
C ILE A 189 -16.33 3.86 1.57
N TYR A 190 -16.85 5.05 1.90
CA TYR A 190 -16.02 6.15 2.39
C TYR A 190 -16.64 6.96 3.53
N ASP A 191 -15.77 7.55 4.36
CA ASP A 191 -16.14 8.49 5.43
C ASP A 191 -17.15 7.97 6.47
N ASN A 192 -17.36 6.65 6.57
CA ASN A 192 -18.25 6.06 7.58
C ASN A 192 -17.64 6.21 8.98
N THR A 193 -18.41 6.65 9.99
CA THR A 193 -17.90 6.93 11.35
C THR A 193 -17.66 5.68 12.23
N SER A 194 -17.45 4.51 11.63
CA SER A 194 -17.01 3.30 12.31
C SER A 194 -16.21 2.38 11.40
N SER A 195 -16.87 1.48 10.66
CA SER A 195 -16.20 0.48 9.81
C SER A 195 -16.73 0.53 8.39
N GLY A 196 -15.87 0.48 7.37
CA GLY A 196 -16.28 0.50 5.96
C GLY A 196 -17.11 -0.73 5.59
N ILE A 197 -16.48 -1.91 5.62
CA ILE A 197 -17.13 -3.22 5.51
C ILE A 197 -17.05 -3.96 6.84
N GLY A 198 -18.15 -4.57 7.28
CA GLY A 198 -18.22 -5.46 8.45
C GLY A 198 -18.75 -6.85 8.09
N PHE A 199 -17.87 -7.84 7.90
CA PHE A 199 -18.24 -9.22 7.55
C PHE A 199 -18.35 -10.10 8.81
N TRP A 200 -19.55 -10.20 9.38
CA TRP A 200 -19.79 -10.84 10.68
C TRP A 200 -19.83 -12.37 10.59
N SER A 201 -19.69 -13.05 11.73
CA SER A 201 -19.72 -14.52 11.83
C SER A 201 -20.95 -15.13 11.18
N ALA A 202 -22.16 -14.61 11.45
CA ALA A 202 -23.42 -15.13 10.88
C ALA A 202 -23.41 -15.38 9.35
N ALA A 203 -22.60 -14.64 8.57
CA ALA A 203 -22.39 -14.85 7.14
C ALA A 203 -21.44 -16.04 6.82
N GLU A 204 -21.61 -17.17 7.51
CA GLU A 204 -20.70 -18.33 7.49
C GLU A 204 -21.07 -19.45 6.51
N PRO A 205 -22.34 -19.91 6.40
CA PRO A 205 -22.70 -21.04 5.54
C PRO A 205 -22.44 -20.81 4.05
N GLY A 206 -21.29 -21.27 3.54
CA GLY A 206 -20.87 -21.05 2.15
C GLY A 206 -20.12 -19.73 1.91
N GLY A 207 -19.76 -18.99 2.97
CA GLY A 207 -18.88 -17.82 2.88
C GLY A 207 -19.52 -16.54 2.35
N GLY A 208 -18.73 -15.70 1.68
CA GLY A 208 -19.14 -14.42 1.11
C GLY A 208 -17.96 -13.69 0.45
N GLU A 209 -18.23 -12.66 -0.36
CA GLU A 209 -17.19 -11.99 -1.16
C GLU A 209 -17.25 -10.45 -1.08
N ALA A 210 -16.09 -9.83 -0.95
CA ALA A 210 -15.86 -8.42 -1.24
C ALA A 210 -14.87 -8.31 -2.40
N TYR A 211 -15.36 -7.90 -3.57
CA TYR A 211 -14.61 -7.82 -4.82
C TYR A 211 -14.47 -6.36 -5.32
N GLY A 212 -13.24 -5.93 -5.61
CA GLY A 212 -12.96 -4.73 -6.40
C GLY A 212 -13.38 -3.39 -5.78
N ASN A 213 -13.74 -3.37 -4.49
CA ASN A 213 -14.28 -2.18 -3.80
C ASN A 213 -13.17 -1.16 -3.48
N ILE A 214 -13.54 0.12 -3.37
CA ILE A 214 -12.63 1.22 -3.00
C ILE A 214 -13.05 1.75 -1.63
N ILE A 215 -12.18 1.65 -0.63
CA ILE A 215 -12.53 1.79 0.80
C ILE A 215 -11.57 2.74 1.49
N PHE A 216 -12.05 3.93 1.88
CA PHE A 216 -11.18 5.02 2.37
C PHE A 216 -11.79 5.90 3.47
N ASN A 217 -10.95 6.58 4.25
CA ASN A 217 -11.34 7.57 5.27
C ASN A 217 -12.31 7.08 6.38
N ASN A 218 -12.53 5.77 6.52
CA ASN A 218 -13.44 5.20 7.51
C ASN A 218 -12.84 5.21 8.93
N GLY A 219 -13.68 5.52 9.92
CA GLY A 219 -13.32 5.59 11.35
C GLY A 219 -13.48 6.98 11.98
N TRP A 220 -12.89 7.17 13.17
CA TRP A 220 -12.96 8.41 13.95
C TRP A 220 -11.74 8.66 14.85
N GLN A 221 -11.65 9.86 15.43
CA GLN A 221 -10.61 10.27 16.39
C GLN A 221 -11.15 10.38 17.81
N ALA A 222 -10.44 9.79 18.77
CA ALA A 222 -10.67 9.93 20.20
C ALA A 222 -9.34 10.29 20.92
N PRO A 223 -9.37 10.70 22.21
CA PRO A 223 -8.14 11.08 22.93
C PRO A 223 -7.20 9.92 23.22
N ASP A 224 -7.68 8.68 23.25
CA ASP A 224 -6.85 7.48 23.46
C ASP A 224 -6.13 7.05 22.18
N ARG A 225 -6.83 7.07 21.03
CA ARG A 225 -6.31 6.73 19.70
C ARG A 225 -7.32 7.05 18.60
N TRP A 226 -6.93 6.81 17.36
CA TRP A 226 -7.85 6.63 16.24
C TRP A 226 -8.58 5.27 16.36
N HIS A 227 -9.86 5.23 16.02
CA HIS A 227 -10.70 4.03 16.03
C HIS A 227 -11.36 3.83 14.65
N GLY A 228 -11.98 2.66 14.46
CA GLY A 228 -12.63 2.26 13.21
C GLY A 228 -11.75 1.43 12.27
N HIS A 229 -12.37 0.92 11.20
CA HIS A 229 -11.76 -0.04 10.27
C HIS A 229 -12.14 0.26 8.81
N SER A 230 -11.30 -0.04 7.82
CA SER A 230 -11.77 -0.12 6.43
C SER A 230 -12.49 -1.45 6.17
N ILE A 231 -11.89 -2.58 6.54
CA ILE A 231 -12.56 -3.89 6.60
C ILE A 231 -12.39 -4.50 7.99
N TYR A 232 -13.50 -4.74 8.68
CA TYR A 232 -13.59 -5.61 9.86
C TYR A 232 -14.28 -6.92 9.45
N ALA A 233 -13.74 -8.06 9.85
CA ALA A 233 -14.31 -9.35 9.47
C ALA A 233 -14.03 -10.47 10.47
N GLN A 234 -14.94 -11.43 10.55
CA GLN A 234 -14.89 -12.60 11.43
C GLN A 234 -15.27 -13.85 10.63
N ASN A 235 -14.75 -15.03 10.97
CA ASN A 235 -15.18 -16.29 10.32
C ASN A 235 -14.87 -17.54 11.15
N LEU A 236 -15.88 -18.33 11.52
CA LEU A 236 -15.72 -19.62 12.22
C LEU A 236 -15.81 -20.84 11.29
N TYR A 237 -16.48 -20.71 10.13
CA TYR A 237 -16.73 -21.77 9.16
C TYR A 237 -16.77 -21.24 7.71
N GLY A 238 -16.74 -22.12 6.71
CA GLY A 238 -16.74 -21.72 5.30
C GLY A 238 -15.42 -21.08 4.87
N SER A 239 -15.45 -20.12 3.93
CA SER A 239 -14.31 -19.26 3.58
C SER A 239 -14.80 -17.92 3.03
N LYS A 240 -14.20 -16.80 3.43
CA LYS A 240 -14.54 -15.46 2.93
C LYS A 240 -13.46 -14.94 1.98
N LEU A 241 -13.87 -14.39 0.85
CA LEU A 241 -13.00 -13.92 -0.23
C LEU A 241 -12.97 -12.38 -0.27
N PHE A 242 -11.77 -11.82 -0.21
CA PHE A 242 -11.49 -10.40 -0.33
C PHE A 242 -10.53 -10.22 -1.50
N LYS A 243 -11.01 -9.70 -2.63
CA LYS A 243 -10.27 -9.71 -3.90
C LYS A 243 -10.26 -8.35 -4.59
N ASP A 244 -9.11 -7.93 -5.13
CA ASP A 244 -8.92 -6.68 -5.90
C ASP A 244 -9.39 -5.38 -5.22
N ASN A 245 -9.60 -5.37 -3.90
CA ASN A 245 -10.06 -4.19 -3.16
C ASN A 245 -8.92 -3.18 -2.95
N LEU A 246 -9.25 -1.90 -2.93
CA LEU A 246 -8.34 -0.79 -2.65
C LEU A 246 -8.64 -0.22 -1.26
N ILE A 247 -7.70 -0.37 -0.33
CA ILE A 247 -7.84 -0.06 1.10
C ILE A 247 -6.88 1.09 1.44
N ILE A 248 -7.43 2.28 1.60
CA ILE A 248 -6.70 3.55 1.50
C ILE A 248 -6.88 4.38 2.77
N HIS A 249 -5.78 4.87 3.33
CA HIS A 249 -5.79 5.82 4.47
C HIS A 249 -6.81 5.49 5.59
N PRO A 250 -6.85 4.25 6.12
CA PRO A 250 -7.64 3.97 7.31
C PRO A 250 -7.21 4.87 8.46
N LEU A 251 -8.19 5.35 9.25
CA LEU A 251 -7.90 6.19 10.40
C LEU A 251 -7.13 5.40 11.46
N SER A 252 -7.58 4.16 11.73
CA SER A 252 -6.92 3.18 12.60
C SER A 252 -6.47 1.92 11.83
N TYR A 253 -7.39 1.00 11.51
CA TYR A 253 -7.07 -0.27 10.83
C TYR A 253 -7.58 -0.34 9.39
N GLY A 254 -6.76 -0.79 8.45
CA GLY A 254 -7.19 -1.09 7.08
C GLY A 254 -7.91 -2.44 7.01
N ILE A 255 -7.29 -3.47 7.57
CA ILE A 255 -7.84 -4.82 7.68
C ILE A 255 -7.80 -5.21 9.15
N HIS A 256 -8.89 -5.77 9.67
CA HIS A 256 -8.96 -6.37 10.99
C HIS A 256 -9.81 -7.65 10.93
N PHE A 257 -9.17 -8.77 10.64
CA PHE A 257 -9.78 -10.10 10.64
C PHE A 257 -9.61 -10.71 12.05
N TYR A 258 -10.70 -10.70 12.82
CA TYR A 258 -10.68 -10.75 14.29
C TYR A 258 -11.82 -11.62 14.86
N ALA A 259 -11.61 -12.25 16.02
CA ALA A 259 -12.65 -12.92 16.78
C ALA A 259 -12.35 -12.87 18.29
N GLU A 260 -13.41 -12.78 19.09
CA GLU A 260 -13.37 -12.78 20.56
C GLU A 260 -13.62 -14.20 21.08
N GLY A 261 -12.57 -15.03 21.00
CA GLY A 261 -12.66 -16.47 21.24
C GLY A 261 -13.11 -17.27 20.00
N GLY A 262 -13.11 -18.60 20.13
CA GLY A 262 -13.37 -19.52 19.01
C GLY A 262 -12.13 -19.82 18.17
N SER A 263 -12.25 -19.81 16.84
CA SER A 263 -11.14 -19.97 15.90
C SER A 263 -11.48 -19.27 14.59
N LEU A 264 -10.59 -18.42 14.09
CA LEU A 264 -10.74 -17.78 12.79
C LEU A 264 -10.38 -18.78 11.68
N VAL A 265 -11.38 -19.38 11.05
CA VAL A 265 -11.19 -20.40 10.01
C VAL A 265 -11.42 -19.81 8.63
N SER A 266 -10.39 -19.90 7.79
CA SER A 266 -10.41 -19.72 6.34
C SER A 266 -10.84 -18.33 5.84
N SER A 267 -9.88 -17.60 5.28
CA SER A 267 -10.16 -16.45 4.40
C SER A 267 -9.09 -16.33 3.33
N ILE A 268 -9.49 -15.80 2.17
CA ILE A 268 -8.64 -15.61 0.99
C ILE A 268 -8.59 -14.12 0.70
N TRP A 269 -7.38 -13.57 0.70
CA TRP A 269 -7.09 -12.17 0.42
C TRP A 269 -6.21 -12.12 -0.82
N GLN A 270 -6.78 -11.81 -1.99
CA GLN A 270 -6.07 -11.89 -3.26
C GLN A 270 -6.01 -10.55 -4.01
N ARG A 271 -4.83 -10.16 -4.51
CA ARG A 271 -4.61 -8.95 -5.37
C ARG A 271 -5.13 -7.62 -4.79
N ASN A 272 -5.41 -7.53 -3.50
CA ASN A 272 -5.84 -6.29 -2.85
C ASN A 272 -4.66 -5.31 -2.78
N VAL A 273 -4.96 -4.02 -2.74
CA VAL A 273 -3.97 -2.96 -2.54
C VAL A 273 -4.28 -2.27 -1.21
N ALA A 274 -3.34 -2.28 -0.26
CA ALA A 274 -3.58 -1.69 1.07
C ALA A 274 -2.41 -0.83 1.54
N PHE A 275 -2.68 0.44 1.87
CA PHE A 275 -1.63 1.39 2.26
C PHE A 275 -2.05 2.39 3.36
N GLY A 276 -1.12 2.61 4.30
CA GLY A 276 -1.33 3.40 5.51
C GLY A 276 -2.05 2.63 6.64
N GLY A 277 -1.90 3.10 7.88
CA GLY A 277 -2.49 2.50 9.08
C GLY A 277 -1.91 1.12 9.46
N SER A 278 -2.72 0.31 10.14
CA SER A 278 -2.38 -1.05 10.56
C SER A 278 -3.29 -2.10 9.90
N HIS A 279 -2.77 -3.29 9.64
CA HIS A 279 -3.51 -4.40 9.04
C HIS A 279 -3.27 -5.65 9.89
N THR A 280 -4.32 -6.37 10.26
CA THR A 280 -4.24 -7.49 11.21
C THR A 280 -5.10 -8.66 10.76
N TRP A 281 -4.48 -9.84 10.67
CA TRP A 281 -5.17 -11.12 10.68
C TRP A 281 -4.84 -11.85 11.99
N GLY A 282 -5.77 -11.82 12.95
CA GLY A 282 -5.59 -12.35 14.29
C GLY A 282 -6.40 -11.60 15.34
N GLY A 283 -6.69 -12.26 16.46
CA GLY A 283 -7.37 -11.70 17.61
C GLY A 283 -7.00 -12.45 18.88
N SER A 284 -7.93 -12.58 19.83
CA SER A 284 -7.76 -13.49 20.99
C SER A 284 -7.94 -14.98 20.63
N ALA A 285 -8.36 -15.26 19.39
CA ALA A 285 -8.47 -16.60 18.81
C ALA A 285 -7.34 -16.86 17.78
N ARG A 286 -7.02 -18.15 17.57
CA ARG A 286 -6.13 -18.59 16.48
C ARG A 286 -6.69 -18.30 15.10
N VAL A 287 -5.81 -18.03 14.15
CA VAL A 287 -6.08 -18.05 12.70
C VAL A 287 -5.78 -19.45 12.13
N LYS A 288 -6.61 -19.92 11.20
CA LYS A 288 -6.44 -21.20 10.48
C LYS A 288 -6.79 -21.06 8.99
N ASN A 289 -6.03 -21.68 8.09
CA ASN A 289 -6.29 -21.70 6.64
C ASN A 289 -6.36 -20.29 6.00
N LEU A 290 -5.48 -19.37 6.42
CA LEU A 290 -5.40 -18.03 5.84
C LEU A 290 -4.60 -18.07 4.54
N ARG A 291 -5.13 -17.43 3.49
CA ARG A 291 -4.44 -17.19 2.22
C ARG A 291 -4.32 -15.70 1.97
N VAL A 292 -3.10 -15.23 1.73
CA VAL A 292 -2.77 -13.86 1.35
C VAL A 292 -1.89 -13.95 0.10
N GLU A 293 -2.51 -13.71 -1.07
CA GLU A 293 -1.96 -14.08 -2.38
C GLU A 293 -1.92 -12.84 -3.31
N ASP A 294 -0.78 -12.57 -3.97
CA ASP A 294 -0.62 -11.50 -4.98
C ASP A 294 -0.92 -10.04 -4.53
N ASN A 295 -0.99 -9.73 -3.23
CA ASN A 295 -1.41 -8.41 -2.74
C ASN A 295 -0.29 -7.35 -2.80
N PHE A 296 -0.68 -6.08 -2.86
CA PHE A 296 0.21 -4.93 -2.94
C PHE A 296 0.10 -4.06 -1.68
N PHE A 297 1.18 -4.01 -0.88
CA PHE A 297 1.21 -3.26 0.37
C PHE A 297 2.24 -2.14 0.32
N TYR A 298 1.93 -1.00 0.98
CA TYR A 298 2.85 0.13 1.09
C TYR A 298 2.70 0.87 2.42
N GLY A 299 3.77 0.91 3.20
CA GLY A 299 3.81 1.52 4.52
C GLY A 299 2.89 0.83 5.54
N GLY A 300 2.70 1.45 6.70
CA GLY A 300 1.93 0.85 7.79
C GLY A 300 2.62 -0.34 8.47
N VAL A 301 1.83 -1.13 9.21
CA VAL A 301 2.29 -2.38 9.87
C VAL A 301 1.27 -3.49 9.62
N PHE A 302 1.75 -4.70 9.38
CA PHE A 302 0.97 -5.89 9.09
C PHE A 302 1.22 -6.94 10.18
N TYR A 303 0.18 -7.36 10.88
CA TYR A 303 0.20 -8.38 11.93
C TYR A 303 -0.45 -9.65 11.43
N LEU A 304 0.24 -10.78 11.60
CA LEU A 304 -0.20 -12.10 11.15
C LEU A 304 -0.06 -13.05 12.34
N GLY A 305 -1.15 -13.25 13.06
CA GLY A 305 -1.14 -13.63 14.48
C GLY A 305 -1.01 -12.42 15.40
N TYR A 306 -1.74 -12.44 16.53
CA TYR A 306 -1.77 -11.33 17.51
C TYR A 306 -1.86 -11.78 18.98
N SER A 307 -2.17 -13.04 19.25
CA SER A 307 -2.24 -13.61 20.60
C SER A 307 -1.44 -14.91 20.68
N ASN A 308 -1.15 -15.35 21.91
CA ASN A 308 -0.41 -16.56 22.26
C ASN A 308 -1.01 -17.88 21.73
N ALA A 309 -2.09 -17.82 20.96
CA ALA A 309 -2.72 -18.97 20.30
C ALA A 309 -2.01 -19.32 19.00
N ILE A 310 -1.84 -20.63 18.74
CA ILE A 310 -1.14 -21.14 17.56
C ILE A 310 -1.92 -20.82 16.28
N ASN A 311 -1.36 -19.99 15.42
CA ASN A 311 -1.89 -19.64 14.11
C ASN A 311 -1.34 -20.64 13.09
N GLU A 312 -2.22 -21.38 12.40
CA GLU A 312 -1.83 -22.55 11.61
C GLU A 312 -2.37 -22.59 10.17
N ASP A 313 -1.71 -23.35 9.30
CA ASP A 313 -2.10 -23.54 7.88
C ASP A 313 -2.18 -22.20 7.11
N ILE A 314 -1.09 -21.42 7.10
CA ILE A 314 -1.08 -20.08 6.47
C ILE A 314 -0.26 -20.10 5.17
N VAL A 315 -0.81 -19.50 4.11
CA VAL A 315 -0.13 -19.24 2.84
C VAL A 315 -0.03 -17.73 2.63
N PHE A 316 1.19 -17.25 2.42
CA PHE A 316 1.51 -15.87 2.07
C PHE A 316 2.37 -15.93 0.80
N GLU A 317 1.77 -15.71 -0.38
CA GLU A 317 2.42 -15.96 -1.67
C GLU A 317 2.33 -14.77 -2.64
N GLY A 318 3.44 -14.45 -3.34
CA GLY A 318 3.48 -13.47 -4.43
C GLY A 318 3.27 -11.99 -4.03
N ASN A 319 3.18 -11.66 -2.74
CA ASN A 319 2.82 -10.33 -2.27
C ASN A 319 3.98 -9.33 -2.35
N TYR A 320 3.67 -8.07 -2.69
CA TYR A 320 4.59 -6.93 -2.65
C TYR A 320 4.47 -6.20 -1.30
N ALA A 321 5.15 -6.71 -0.29
CA ALA A 321 5.10 -6.25 1.10
C ALA A 321 6.13 -5.13 1.39
N MET A 322 5.84 -3.90 0.94
CA MET A 322 6.66 -2.70 1.23
C MET A 322 6.28 -2.06 2.58
N SER A 323 6.24 -2.88 3.63
CA SER A 323 5.67 -2.57 4.94
C SER A 323 6.35 -3.37 6.06
N THR A 324 6.23 -2.94 7.31
CA THR A 324 6.63 -3.77 8.48
C THR A 324 5.69 -4.97 8.60
N LEU A 325 6.22 -6.21 8.55
CA LEU A 325 5.45 -7.45 8.74
C LEU A 325 5.86 -8.15 10.03
N VAL A 326 4.86 -8.50 10.86
CA VAL A 326 5.03 -9.05 12.22
C VAL A 326 4.27 -10.39 12.36
N PRO A 327 4.87 -11.51 11.92
CA PRO A 327 4.31 -12.86 12.06
C PRO A 327 4.52 -13.48 13.46
N GLN A 328 3.44 -13.91 14.12
CA GLN A 328 3.48 -14.38 15.52
C GLN A 328 2.76 -15.73 15.75
N TYR A 329 3.36 -16.57 16.60
CA TYR A 329 2.84 -17.86 17.07
C TYR A 329 2.46 -18.83 15.93
N LEU A 330 3.37 -18.99 14.96
CA LEU A 330 3.09 -19.69 13.69
C LEU A 330 3.35 -21.22 13.72
N LYS A 331 2.61 -21.96 12.89
CA LYS A 331 2.77 -23.40 12.61
C LYS A 331 2.23 -23.76 11.20
N ASN A 332 2.88 -24.68 10.47
CA ASN A 332 2.47 -25.11 9.13
C ASN A 332 2.22 -23.92 8.18
N VAL A 333 3.28 -23.18 7.86
CA VAL A 333 3.21 -21.90 7.15
C VAL A 333 4.08 -21.90 5.89
N THR A 334 3.51 -21.41 4.79
CA THR A 334 4.16 -21.25 3.49
C THR A 334 4.30 -19.77 3.16
N PHE A 335 5.53 -19.33 2.88
CA PHE A 335 5.89 -17.99 2.45
C PHE A 335 6.70 -18.10 1.14
N THR A 336 6.06 -17.85 0.00
CA THR A 336 6.66 -18.15 -1.31
C THR A 336 6.59 -16.98 -2.28
N ASN A 337 7.67 -16.74 -3.03
CA ASN A 337 7.71 -15.79 -4.15
C ASN A 337 7.34 -14.32 -3.80
N ASN A 338 7.32 -13.93 -2.52
CA ASN A 338 6.96 -12.57 -2.09
C ASN A 338 8.12 -11.59 -2.28
N VAL A 339 7.82 -10.28 -2.28
CA VAL A 339 8.82 -9.21 -2.27
C VAL A 339 8.71 -8.37 -1.00
N PHE A 340 9.71 -8.38 -0.13
CA PHE A 340 9.69 -7.72 1.19
C PHE A 340 10.57 -6.47 1.26
N ARG A 341 10.09 -5.42 1.95
CA ARG A 341 10.89 -4.26 2.39
C ARG A 341 10.22 -3.53 3.56
N ASP A 342 10.80 -3.57 4.75
CA ASP A 342 10.32 -2.76 5.89
C ASP A 342 10.72 -1.28 5.75
N LEU A 343 9.75 -0.42 5.40
CA LEU A 343 9.94 1.04 5.25
C LEU A 343 10.11 1.81 6.57
N ARG A 344 9.91 1.19 7.74
CA ARG A 344 10.06 1.83 9.07
C ARG A 344 11.32 1.40 9.80
N LEU A 345 11.62 0.10 9.82
CA LEU A 345 12.65 -0.47 10.68
C LEU A 345 13.93 -0.85 9.92
N ASN A 346 13.92 -0.97 8.59
CA ASN A 346 15.01 -1.57 7.80
C ASN A 346 15.42 -2.97 8.32
N ASN A 347 14.54 -3.66 9.03
CA ASN A 347 14.68 -5.07 9.40
C ASN A 347 14.03 -5.90 8.28
N LEU A 348 14.31 -7.21 8.23
CA LEU A 348 13.61 -8.11 7.31
C LEU A 348 12.20 -8.42 7.82
N PHE A 349 12.10 -9.34 8.76
CA PHE A 349 10.87 -9.74 9.42
C PHE A 349 11.23 -10.43 10.75
N SER A 350 10.26 -10.57 11.65
CA SER A 350 10.45 -11.19 12.97
C SER A 350 9.43 -12.29 13.19
N ILE A 351 9.83 -13.55 13.06
CA ILE A 351 8.97 -14.72 13.27
C ILE A 351 9.09 -15.19 14.71
N GLN A 352 7.95 -15.32 15.38
CA GLN A 352 7.81 -16.13 16.57
C GLN A 352 7.19 -17.48 16.15
N PRO A 353 8.00 -18.53 15.90
CA PRO A 353 7.47 -19.84 15.58
C PRO A 353 6.89 -20.48 16.85
N TYR A 354 5.87 -21.31 16.72
CA TYR A 354 5.42 -22.19 17.79
C TYR A 354 5.92 -23.63 17.61
N SER A 355 6.18 -24.07 16.37
CA SER A 355 6.56 -25.44 16.04
C SER A 355 7.91 -25.56 15.32
N ALA A 356 8.25 -26.78 14.90
CA ALA A 356 9.58 -27.13 14.39
C ALA A 356 9.83 -26.58 12.97
N PRO A 357 11.11 -26.44 12.55
CA PRO A 357 11.46 -25.95 11.20
C PRO A 357 10.85 -26.72 10.03
N SER A 358 10.50 -28.00 10.22
CA SER A 358 9.75 -28.81 9.25
C SER A 358 8.41 -28.21 8.81
N ASP A 359 7.84 -27.35 9.65
CA ASP A 359 6.49 -26.80 9.49
C ASP A 359 6.52 -25.44 8.76
N PHE A 360 7.67 -25.06 8.19
CA PHE A 360 7.88 -23.75 7.58
C PHE A 360 8.49 -23.88 6.18
N ARG A 361 7.72 -23.49 5.16
CA ARG A 361 8.15 -23.48 3.75
C ARG A 361 8.40 -22.04 3.30
N PHE A 362 9.65 -21.60 3.39
CA PHE A 362 10.11 -20.35 2.79
C PHE A 362 10.88 -20.68 1.49
N GLU A 363 10.40 -20.23 0.33
CA GLU A 363 11.08 -20.44 -0.97
C GLU A 363 10.87 -19.25 -1.94
N GLY A 364 11.93 -18.88 -2.67
CA GLY A 364 11.86 -17.94 -3.80
C GLY A 364 11.54 -16.48 -3.44
N ASN A 365 11.54 -16.09 -2.17
CA ASN A 365 11.19 -14.72 -1.79
C ASN A 365 12.33 -13.73 -2.10
N LYS A 366 12.00 -12.46 -2.31
CA LYS A 366 12.93 -11.39 -2.65
C LYS A 366 12.93 -10.31 -1.56
N HIS A 367 14.05 -10.19 -0.85
CA HIS A 367 14.19 -9.36 0.34
C HIS A 367 15.04 -8.13 0.07
N TYR A 368 14.47 -6.93 0.14
CA TYR A 368 15.23 -5.68 0.02
C TYR A 368 15.44 -5.03 1.39
N ALA A 369 16.70 -4.89 1.78
CA ALA A 369 17.07 -4.04 2.91
C ALA A 369 18.45 -3.42 2.67
N LYS A 370 18.53 -2.08 2.72
CA LYS A 370 19.82 -1.40 2.82
C LYS A 370 20.48 -1.84 4.13
N SER A 371 21.63 -2.49 4.04
CA SER A 371 22.33 -3.00 5.23
C SER A 371 22.59 -1.88 6.23
N ARG A 372 22.17 -2.09 7.48
CA ARG A 372 22.66 -1.28 8.59
C ARG A 372 24.11 -1.70 8.86
N GLY A 373 25.04 -0.76 8.80
CA GLY A 373 26.09 -0.75 9.83
C GLY A 373 25.44 -0.19 11.10
N PHE A 374 25.83 -0.68 12.28
CA PHE A 374 25.71 0.17 13.47
C PHE A 374 26.85 1.18 13.40
N ALA A 375 26.50 2.47 13.47
CA ALA A 375 27.42 3.60 13.38
C ALA A 375 28.74 3.35 14.13
N LEU A 376 29.87 3.64 13.47
CA LEU A 376 31.19 3.67 14.12
C LEU A 376 31.10 4.64 15.29
N GLY A 377 31.44 4.20 16.51
CA GLY A 377 31.12 5.00 17.70
C GLY A 377 29.71 4.77 18.22
N SER A 378 29.25 3.53 18.19
CA SER A 378 28.11 3.06 18.99
C SER A 378 28.42 1.70 19.63
N VAL A 379 27.68 1.34 20.68
CA VAL A 379 27.69 0.03 21.31
C VAL A 379 26.25 -0.44 21.48
N ARG A 380 25.93 -1.62 20.93
CA ARG A 380 24.69 -2.34 21.25
C ARG A 380 24.93 -3.25 22.46
N LEU A 381 24.00 -3.23 23.39
CA LEU A 381 23.99 -4.06 24.60
C LEU A 381 22.77 -4.97 24.58
N SER A 382 22.92 -6.21 25.04
CA SER A 382 21.79 -7.09 25.39
C SER A 382 22.11 -7.93 26.63
N TRP A 383 21.08 -8.31 27.38
CA TRP A 383 21.19 -9.11 28.60
C TRP A 383 19.90 -9.89 28.87
N GLN A 384 20.01 -10.99 29.61
CA GLN A 384 18.88 -11.68 30.21
C GLN A 384 18.44 -10.98 31.50
N LEU A 385 17.12 -10.96 31.74
CA LEU A 385 16.54 -10.39 32.95
C LEU A 385 17.02 -11.13 34.20
N GLY A 386 17.27 -10.37 35.26
CA GLY A 386 17.27 -10.93 36.61
C GLY A 386 15.87 -11.41 37.01
N SER A 387 15.81 -12.15 38.11
CA SER A 387 14.59 -12.66 38.73
C SER A 387 14.60 -12.41 40.23
N ASP A 388 13.41 -12.26 40.79
CA ASP A 388 13.22 -11.91 42.20
C ASP A 388 11.91 -12.52 42.74
N ASN A 389 11.84 -12.70 44.05
CA ASN A 389 10.70 -13.29 44.77
C ASN A 389 9.50 -12.31 44.91
N LEU A 390 9.74 -10.99 44.95
CA LEU A 390 8.74 -9.94 45.00
C LEU A 390 8.64 -9.14 43.69
N GLY A 391 9.71 -9.16 42.88
CA GLY A 391 9.74 -8.69 41.50
C GLY A 391 10.59 -7.43 41.28
N LEU A 392 11.12 -7.30 40.06
CA LEU A 392 11.97 -6.18 39.68
C LEU A 392 11.17 -4.89 39.47
N ILE A 393 11.61 -3.78 40.07
CA ILE A 393 10.98 -2.45 39.90
C ILE A 393 11.76 -1.53 38.95
N ARG A 394 13.06 -1.76 38.76
CA ARG A 394 13.91 -0.89 37.94
C ARG A 394 15.13 -1.63 37.41
N GLN A 395 15.58 -1.19 36.23
CA GLN A 395 16.89 -1.50 35.70
C GLN A 395 17.57 -0.20 35.23
N ARG A 396 18.90 -0.17 35.21
CA ARG A 396 19.68 0.83 34.47
C ARG A 396 20.98 0.26 33.94
N VAL A 397 21.44 0.80 32.81
CA VAL A 397 22.80 0.56 32.31
C VAL A 397 23.73 1.67 32.80
N GLU A 398 24.89 1.28 33.30
CA GLU A 398 25.98 2.18 33.68
C GLU A 398 27.21 1.92 32.81
N ARG A 399 27.93 2.99 32.46
CA ARG A 399 29.14 2.99 31.63
C ARG A 399 30.29 3.71 32.34
N CYS A 400 31.51 3.27 32.13
CA CYS A 400 32.72 4.08 32.34
C CYS A 400 33.63 4.03 31.10
N THR A 401 34.62 4.93 31.04
CA THR A 401 35.54 5.09 29.90
C THR A 401 36.98 4.72 30.29
N GLY A 402 37.67 3.95 29.46
CA GLY A 402 38.98 3.34 29.74
C GLY A 402 38.87 1.82 29.97
N ALA A 403 39.95 1.07 29.74
CA ALA A 403 39.95 -0.40 29.85
C ALA A 403 39.70 -0.90 31.29
N ASP A 404 40.24 -0.18 32.28
CA ASP A 404 40.26 -0.57 33.70
C ASP A 404 39.37 0.31 34.59
N CYS A 405 38.52 1.17 34.00
CA CYS A 405 37.75 2.16 34.73
C CYS A 405 36.76 1.54 35.76
N THR A 406 36.47 2.30 36.82
CA THR A 406 35.62 1.89 37.95
C THR A 406 34.51 2.90 38.30
N ASP A 407 34.61 4.13 37.80
CA ASP A 407 33.60 5.21 37.96
C ASP A 407 32.44 5.02 36.96
N PHE A 408 31.55 4.07 37.28
CA PHE A 408 30.38 3.73 36.49
C PHE A 408 29.26 4.77 36.65
N LYS A 409 28.88 5.42 35.55
CA LYS A 409 27.83 6.44 35.48
C LYS A 409 26.67 5.96 34.62
N ALA A 410 25.43 6.23 35.06
CA ALA A 410 24.24 5.82 34.33
C ALA A 410 24.15 6.54 32.98
N ILE A 411 23.81 5.80 31.91
CA ILE A 411 23.74 6.35 30.55
C ILE A 411 22.46 7.19 30.40
N VAL A 412 22.53 8.33 29.70
CA VAL A 412 21.34 9.11 29.31
C VAL A 412 20.42 8.24 28.44
N GLY A 413 19.15 8.11 28.83
CA GLY A 413 18.20 7.14 28.26
C GLY A 413 18.22 5.77 28.95
N GLY A 414 19.38 5.32 29.43
CA GLY A 414 19.51 4.11 30.26
C GLY A 414 19.02 4.25 31.72
N THR A 415 18.61 5.44 32.15
CA THR A 415 18.15 5.76 33.51
C THR A 415 16.65 5.54 33.76
N ARG A 416 15.84 5.29 32.72
CA ARG A 416 14.39 5.03 32.80
C ARG A 416 13.98 3.79 31.99
N LEU A 417 14.77 2.72 32.06
CA LEU A 417 14.40 1.45 31.45
C LEU A 417 13.22 0.81 32.20
N SER A 418 12.34 0.13 31.47
CA SER A 418 11.31 -0.71 32.08
C SER A 418 11.94 -1.93 32.76
N ASN A 419 11.25 -2.51 33.74
CA ASN A 419 11.70 -3.72 34.42
C ASN A 419 11.77 -4.95 33.49
N SER A 420 11.15 -4.92 32.31
CA SER A 420 11.27 -5.92 31.24
C SER A 420 12.31 -5.61 30.16
N ALA A 421 13.12 -4.55 30.30
CA ALA A 421 14.11 -4.19 29.29
C ALA A 421 15.29 -5.19 29.27
N THR A 422 15.71 -5.59 28.06
CA THR A 422 16.79 -6.56 27.80
C THR A 422 17.83 -6.06 26.78
N THR A 423 17.68 -4.85 26.24
CA THR A 423 18.61 -4.27 25.26
C THR A 423 18.76 -2.75 25.43
N LEU A 424 19.90 -2.21 24.98
CA LEU A 424 20.15 -0.77 24.86
C LEU A 424 21.09 -0.50 23.67
N LEU A 425 21.00 0.69 23.07
CA LEU A 425 21.99 1.21 22.12
C LEU A 425 22.57 2.53 22.65
N ASP A 426 23.90 2.58 22.83
CA ASP A 426 24.64 3.79 23.21
C ASP A 426 25.36 4.34 21.98
N GLN A 427 25.09 5.59 21.61
CA GLN A 427 25.52 6.20 20.33
C GLN A 427 26.34 7.47 20.56
N GLY A 428 27.27 7.80 19.66
CA GLY A 428 28.15 8.97 19.81
C GLY A 428 29.28 8.70 20.81
N LEU A 429 29.92 7.54 20.66
CA LEU A 429 31.12 7.09 21.36
C LEU A 429 32.34 7.34 20.46
N ASN A 430 33.52 7.52 21.05
CA ASN A 430 34.70 7.90 20.29
C ASN A 430 35.35 6.66 19.63
N PRO A 431 35.65 6.68 18.32
CA PRO A 431 36.48 5.66 17.68
C PRO A 431 37.82 5.43 18.40
N GLY A 432 38.30 4.20 18.42
CA GLY A 432 39.51 3.79 19.14
C GLY A 432 39.42 3.83 20.68
N THR A 433 38.29 4.22 21.27
CA THR A 433 38.13 4.34 22.72
C THR A 433 37.52 3.07 23.33
N THR A 434 38.08 2.62 24.45
CA THR A 434 37.53 1.51 25.25
C THR A 434 36.53 2.03 26.28
N TYR A 435 35.42 1.31 26.43
CA TYR A 435 34.37 1.55 27.41
C TYR A 435 34.07 0.26 28.18
N ARG A 436 33.58 0.38 29.42
CA ARG A 436 33.07 -0.74 30.20
C ARG A 436 31.61 -0.50 30.55
N TYR A 437 30.80 -1.55 30.56
CA TYR A 437 29.37 -1.51 30.83
C TYR A 437 28.97 -2.53 31.89
N ARG A 438 27.93 -2.19 32.67
CA ARG A 438 27.20 -3.12 33.54
C ARG A 438 25.72 -2.73 33.60
N VAL A 439 24.86 -3.71 33.84
CA VAL A 439 23.45 -3.51 34.21
C VAL A 439 23.36 -3.51 35.74
N ARG A 440 22.52 -2.64 36.30
CA ARG A 440 22.12 -2.66 37.71
C ARG A 440 20.62 -2.89 37.81
N THR A 441 20.22 -3.80 38.68
CA THR A 441 18.84 -4.19 38.97
C THR A 441 18.42 -3.67 40.36
N ASP A 442 17.15 -3.27 40.51
CA ASP A 442 16.50 -3.00 41.81
C ASP A 442 15.23 -3.88 41.94
N ASP A 443 15.05 -4.54 43.08
CA ASP A 443 13.83 -5.27 43.46
C ASP A 443 12.80 -4.38 44.18
N ALA A 444 11.63 -4.94 44.52
CA ALA A 444 10.58 -4.25 45.27
C ALA A 444 10.96 -3.85 46.71
N ALA A 445 12.02 -4.44 47.29
CA ALA A 445 12.56 -4.12 48.61
C ALA A 445 13.75 -3.13 48.56
N TYR A 446 14.17 -2.71 47.36
CA TYR A 446 15.34 -1.88 47.06
C TYR A 446 16.70 -2.53 47.37
N ASN A 447 16.75 -3.87 47.44
CA ASN A 447 18.01 -4.58 47.30
C ASN A 447 18.51 -4.46 45.85
N VAL A 448 19.83 -4.62 45.68
CA VAL A 448 20.50 -4.26 44.42
C VAL A 448 21.43 -5.36 43.95
N SER A 449 21.43 -5.61 42.64
CA SER A 449 22.42 -6.47 42.01
C SER A 449 23.01 -5.83 40.76
N TYR A 450 24.17 -6.32 40.35
CA TYR A 450 24.88 -5.87 39.16
C TYR A 450 25.23 -7.09 38.30
N SER A 451 25.12 -6.94 36.99
CA SER A 451 25.64 -7.93 36.04
C SER A 451 27.17 -8.06 36.13
N GLU A 452 27.71 -9.03 35.40
CA GLU A 452 29.08 -8.99 34.93
C GLU A 452 29.42 -7.64 34.27
N ILE A 453 30.69 -7.23 34.36
CA ILE A 453 31.21 -6.06 33.65
C ILE A 453 31.75 -6.53 32.30
N ILE A 454 31.23 -5.98 31.21
CA ILE A 454 31.78 -6.21 29.87
C ILE A 454 32.60 -5.01 29.40
N THR A 455 33.76 -5.26 28.82
CA THR A 455 34.65 -4.26 28.22
C THR A 455 34.56 -4.34 26.70
N VAL A 456 34.43 -3.21 26.02
CA VAL A 456 34.30 -3.12 24.57
C VAL A 456 35.10 -1.92 24.04
N THR A 457 35.83 -2.11 22.94
CA THR A 457 36.61 -1.05 22.28
C THR A 457 35.95 -0.71 20.97
N ILE A 458 35.65 0.57 20.74
CA ILE A 458 35.21 1.04 19.42
C ILE A 458 36.40 0.89 18.46
N PRO A 459 36.24 0.30 17.25
CA PRO A 459 37.30 0.29 16.26
C PRO A 459 37.84 1.71 16.00
N PRO A 460 39.14 1.89 15.75
CA PRO A 460 39.66 3.17 15.29
C PRO A 460 39.10 3.50 13.90
N LEU A 461 39.06 4.79 13.57
CA LEU A 461 38.93 5.21 12.17
C LEU A 461 40.17 4.73 11.42
N ASN A 462 39.98 3.88 10.40
CA ASN A 462 41.09 3.48 9.53
C ASN A 462 41.64 4.73 8.83
N ALA A 463 42.96 4.94 8.88
CA ALA A 463 43.63 6.15 8.35
C ALA A 463 43.64 6.27 6.81
N ALA A 464 42.65 5.68 6.13
CA ALA A 464 42.45 5.64 4.69
C ALA A 464 40.95 5.69 4.29
N SER A 465 40.03 6.05 5.19
CA SER A 465 38.61 6.22 4.87
C SER A 465 38.32 7.64 4.36
N SER A 466 38.33 7.82 3.03
CA SER A 466 37.77 9.03 2.40
C SER A 466 36.24 8.91 2.33
N ASP A 467 35.55 9.14 3.45
CA ASP A 467 34.09 9.28 3.39
C ASP A 467 33.73 10.61 2.71
N GLN A 468 32.85 10.52 1.72
CA GLN A 468 32.31 11.64 0.95
C GLN A 468 30.78 11.65 1.02
N THR A 469 30.19 10.76 1.82
CA THR A 469 28.75 10.66 2.01
C THR A 469 28.33 11.77 2.97
N ALA A 470 27.47 12.68 2.52
CA ALA A 470 26.87 13.65 3.42
C ALA A 470 25.87 12.93 4.36
N PRO A 471 25.84 13.27 5.66
CA PRO A 471 24.80 12.77 6.56
C PRO A 471 23.41 13.20 6.11
N LEU A 472 22.37 12.54 6.62
CA LEU A 472 20.99 12.99 6.42
C LEU A 472 20.67 14.20 7.32
N PRO A 473 19.87 15.16 6.82
CA PRO A 473 19.44 16.32 7.60
C PRO A 473 18.62 15.92 8.85
N PRO A 474 18.74 16.67 9.95
CA PRO A 474 17.76 16.66 11.04
C PRO A 474 16.38 17.08 10.54
N ARG A 475 15.32 16.59 11.18
CA ARG A 475 13.95 16.67 10.66
C ARG A 475 12.89 16.84 11.75
N TYR A 476 11.77 17.44 11.39
CA TYR A 476 10.75 17.96 12.31
C TYR A 476 11.36 18.90 13.36
N LEU A 477 12.21 19.83 12.90
CA LEU A 477 12.64 20.97 13.69
C LEU A 477 11.39 21.79 14.08
N SER A 478 11.21 21.97 15.37
CA SER A 478 10.18 22.83 15.96
C SER A 478 10.85 23.99 16.70
N ALA A 479 10.18 25.14 16.74
CA ALA A 479 10.59 26.31 17.50
C ALA A 479 9.43 26.79 18.36
N LYS A 480 9.66 26.89 19.68
CA LYS A 480 8.69 27.41 20.64
C LYS A 480 9.30 28.61 21.36
N ALA A 481 8.63 29.77 21.28
CA ALA A 481 8.99 30.91 22.10
C ALA A 481 8.74 30.65 23.59
N ASN A 482 9.73 31.01 24.40
CA ASN A 482 9.63 31.05 25.85
C ASN A 482 9.71 32.53 26.28
N PRO A 483 8.83 32.97 27.18
CA PRO A 483 8.90 34.31 27.74
C PRO A 483 10.20 34.53 28.53
N PRO A 484 10.76 35.76 28.57
CA PRO A 484 10.46 36.90 27.69
C PRO A 484 11.36 36.95 26.43
N SER A 485 12.47 36.20 26.43
CA SER A 485 13.62 36.44 25.54
C SER A 485 14.38 35.16 25.11
N SER A 486 13.69 34.03 24.99
CA SER A 486 14.31 32.77 24.53
C SER A 486 13.39 31.95 23.62
N ILE A 487 13.97 31.05 22.83
CA ILE A 487 13.26 30.09 21.97
C ILE A 487 13.87 28.70 22.21
N THR A 488 13.06 27.74 22.65
CA THR A 488 13.47 26.33 22.66
C THR A 488 13.19 25.71 21.29
N LEU A 489 14.20 25.02 20.78
CA LEU A 489 14.20 24.21 19.59
C LEU A 489 14.20 22.73 19.97
N SER A 490 13.55 21.90 19.16
CA SER A 490 13.67 20.44 19.24
C SER A 490 13.56 19.82 17.85
N TRP A 491 14.23 18.68 17.62
CA TRP A 491 14.28 18.01 16.31
C TRP A 491 14.47 16.50 16.48
N PHE A 492 14.16 15.72 15.45
CA PHE A 492 14.65 14.34 15.36
C PHE A 492 16.06 14.33 14.76
N PRO A 493 16.96 13.48 15.28
CA PRO A 493 18.35 13.45 14.86
C PRO A 493 18.50 13.08 13.38
N GLY A 494 19.50 13.68 12.74
CA GLY A 494 20.02 13.18 11.47
C GLY A 494 20.67 11.81 11.63
N LEU A 495 20.97 11.14 10.52
CA LEU A 495 21.60 9.82 10.51
C LEU A 495 22.77 9.82 9.52
N ASP A 496 23.80 9.06 9.86
CA ASP A 496 25.05 8.99 9.13
C ASP A 496 25.50 7.53 8.97
N ASN A 497 26.36 7.24 7.98
CA ASN A 497 26.93 5.91 7.76
C ASN A 497 28.17 5.62 8.62
N ILE A 498 28.87 6.64 9.13
CA ILE A 498 29.93 6.51 10.13
C ILE A 498 29.42 6.99 11.48
N ALA A 499 29.37 8.30 11.71
CA ALA A 499 28.77 8.97 12.87
C ALA A 499 28.80 10.50 12.72
N LEU A 500 27.86 11.16 13.40
CA LEU A 500 27.82 12.62 13.54
C LEU A 500 28.87 13.13 14.54
N SER A 501 29.45 14.30 14.25
CA SER A 501 30.32 15.07 15.17
C SER A 501 29.58 16.21 15.87
N GLU A 502 28.68 16.90 15.16
CA GLU A 502 27.86 18.01 15.66
C GLU A 502 26.61 18.20 14.78
N TYR A 503 25.59 18.88 15.31
CA TYR A 503 24.66 19.65 14.49
C TYR A 503 25.12 21.11 14.42
N GLN A 504 25.04 21.72 13.25
CA GLN A 504 25.25 23.14 13.05
C GLN A 504 23.91 23.84 13.03
N LEU A 505 23.60 24.58 14.09
CA LEU A 505 22.37 25.37 14.21
C LEU A 505 22.61 26.80 13.73
N GLU A 506 21.75 27.27 12.83
CA GLU A 506 21.76 28.62 12.30
C GLU A 506 20.45 29.37 12.56
N ARG A 507 20.55 30.69 12.73
CA ARG A 507 19.45 31.61 13.04
C ARG A 507 19.41 32.78 12.06
N CYS A 508 18.21 33.27 11.81
CA CYS A 508 17.87 34.41 10.94
C CYS A 508 16.78 35.23 11.67
N ALA A 509 16.88 36.56 11.69
CA ALA A 509 16.02 37.42 12.54
C ALA A 509 15.30 38.53 11.74
N GLY A 510 14.01 38.71 12.02
CA GLY A 510 13.11 39.67 11.35
C GLY A 510 12.28 39.07 10.21
N GLU A 511 11.18 39.74 9.85
CA GLU A 511 10.22 39.24 8.85
C GLU A 511 10.85 39.02 7.47
N ASN A 512 11.72 39.94 7.04
CA ASN A 512 12.40 39.90 5.74
C ASN A 512 13.78 39.22 5.81
N CYS A 513 14.09 38.46 6.87
CA CYS A 513 15.40 37.84 7.02
C CYS A 513 15.64 36.77 5.96
N SER A 514 16.80 36.86 5.28
CA SER A 514 17.23 35.96 4.21
C SER A 514 18.64 35.36 4.44
N SER A 515 19.39 35.90 5.41
CA SER A 515 20.72 35.42 5.80
C SER A 515 20.65 34.69 7.14
N PHE A 516 21.27 33.52 7.21
CA PHE A 516 21.36 32.70 8.41
C PHE A 516 22.80 32.71 8.95
N GLU A 517 22.93 32.86 10.27
CA GLU A 517 24.19 32.87 11.01
C GLU A 517 24.28 31.64 11.92
N LYS A 518 25.42 30.92 11.95
CA LYS A 518 25.62 29.77 12.85
C LYS A 518 25.76 30.24 14.30
N ILE A 519 24.76 29.93 15.12
CA ILE A 519 24.72 30.29 16.54
C ILE A 519 25.23 29.18 17.48
N ALA A 520 25.24 27.92 17.04
CA ALA A 520 25.74 26.81 17.87
C ALA A 520 26.34 25.64 17.05
N SER A 521 27.32 24.98 17.68
CA SER A 521 27.67 23.57 17.44
C SER A 521 27.06 22.76 18.58
N ILE A 522 26.17 21.81 18.26
CA ILE A 522 25.41 21.05 19.26
C ILE A 522 25.87 19.59 19.21
N PRO A 523 26.18 18.94 20.36
CA PRO A 523 26.60 17.54 20.37
C PRO A 523 25.53 16.61 19.75
N PRO A 524 25.93 15.55 19.02
CA PRO A 524 25.01 14.70 18.25
C PRO A 524 24.03 13.89 19.12
N ARG A 525 24.33 13.78 20.43
CA ARG A 525 23.47 13.16 21.45
C ARG A 525 22.30 14.05 21.88
N GLU A 526 22.34 15.35 21.61
CA GLU A 526 21.28 16.30 21.97
C GLU A 526 20.26 16.45 20.84
N THR A 527 18.98 16.53 21.19
CA THR A 527 17.83 16.71 20.27
C THR A 527 17.02 17.97 20.58
N ASN A 528 17.57 18.85 21.43
CA ASN A 528 16.99 20.11 21.84
C ASN A 528 18.08 21.17 22.06
N TYR A 529 17.70 22.44 21.96
CA TYR A 529 18.57 23.59 22.27
C TYR A 529 17.69 24.77 22.68
N THR A 530 18.14 25.61 23.60
CA THR A 530 17.42 26.86 23.91
C THR A 530 18.32 28.04 23.59
N ASP A 531 17.87 28.83 22.61
CA ASP A 531 18.49 30.10 22.24
C ASP A 531 17.97 31.21 23.17
N ASN A 532 18.85 32.10 23.62
CA ASN A 532 18.59 33.01 24.74
C ASN A 532 19.06 34.44 24.44
N ASN A 533 18.61 35.40 25.25
CA ASN A 533 18.91 36.84 25.12
C ASN A 533 18.39 37.45 23.81
N LEU A 534 17.25 36.94 23.33
CA LEU A 534 16.56 37.40 22.14
C LEU A 534 15.81 38.71 22.39
N SER A 535 15.73 39.56 21.36
CA SER A 535 14.94 40.78 21.39
C SER A 535 13.45 40.45 21.51
N PRO A 536 12.66 41.16 22.35
CA PRO A 536 11.20 41.03 22.39
C PRO A 536 10.51 41.32 21.05
N ASN A 537 9.28 40.84 20.87
CA ASN A 537 8.44 41.03 19.67
C ASN A 537 9.15 40.80 18.33
N THR A 538 10.10 39.86 18.28
CA THR A 538 10.98 39.65 17.12
C THR A 538 10.81 38.24 16.59
N LEU A 539 10.51 38.11 15.29
CA LEU A 539 10.45 36.83 14.61
C LEU A 539 11.88 36.29 14.41
N TYR A 540 12.12 35.07 14.88
CA TYR A 540 13.33 34.32 14.58
C TYR A 540 13.00 33.08 13.77
N ARG A 541 13.87 32.78 12.80
CA ARG A 541 13.84 31.59 11.94
C ARG A 541 15.10 30.78 12.18
N TYR A 542 14.96 29.47 12.23
CA TYR A 542 16.02 28.53 12.56
C TYR A 542 16.08 27.40 11.54
N ARG A 543 17.29 26.94 11.24
CA ARG A 543 17.56 25.71 10.49
C ARG A 543 18.80 25.06 11.08
N LEU A 544 18.89 23.74 11.00
CA LEU A 544 20.13 23.05 11.38
C LEU A 544 20.49 21.93 10.39
N ARG A 545 21.77 21.61 10.34
CA ARG A 545 22.31 20.51 9.52
C ARG A 545 23.21 19.61 10.34
N SER A 546 23.29 18.36 9.94
CA SER A 546 24.22 17.36 10.48
C SER A 546 25.62 17.57 9.92
N LYS A 547 26.63 17.28 10.74
CA LYS A 547 28.03 17.14 10.33
C LYS A 547 28.57 15.77 10.78
N ASP A 548 29.28 15.06 9.91
CA ASP A 548 29.91 13.77 10.26
C ASP A 548 31.27 13.95 10.99
N LEU A 549 31.96 12.85 11.29
CA LEU A 549 33.30 12.87 11.89
C LEU A 549 34.44 13.29 10.93
N LEU A 550 34.22 13.31 9.62
CA LEU A 550 35.25 13.62 8.60
C LEU A 550 35.18 15.07 8.10
N GLY A 551 34.05 15.76 8.29
CA GLY A 551 33.80 17.13 7.85
C GLY A 551 32.64 17.29 6.87
N ASN A 552 32.03 16.21 6.38
CA ASN A 552 30.89 16.27 5.46
C ASN A 552 29.66 16.85 6.18
N LEU A 553 28.82 17.57 5.42
CA LEU A 553 27.69 18.35 5.92
C LEU A 553 26.43 17.96 5.15
N SER A 554 25.34 17.72 5.87
CA SER A 554 24.04 17.49 5.26
C SER A 554 23.48 18.76 4.62
N ASP A 555 22.42 18.59 3.83
CA ASP A 555 21.43 19.66 3.62
C ASP A 555 20.91 20.19 4.96
N TYR A 556 20.26 21.35 4.94
CA TYR A 556 19.56 21.87 6.11
C TYR A 556 18.21 21.17 6.32
N SER A 557 17.77 21.13 7.57
CA SER A 557 16.36 20.90 7.92
C SER A 557 15.44 21.91 7.23
N GLU A 558 14.13 21.63 7.26
CA GLU A 558 13.12 22.67 7.13
C GLU A 558 13.32 23.81 8.15
N ILE A 559 12.78 24.98 7.84
CA ILE A 559 12.93 26.19 8.65
C ILE A 559 11.81 26.25 9.69
N ALA A 560 12.17 26.16 10.98
CA ALA A 560 11.26 26.45 12.08
C ALA A 560 11.27 27.95 12.40
N SER A 561 10.13 28.50 12.83
CA SER A 561 10.01 29.94 13.12
C SER A 561 9.19 30.18 14.39
N ALA A 562 9.60 31.15 15.21
CA ALA A 562 8.84 31.60 16.37
C ALA A 562 9.13 33.09 16.67
N THR A 563 8.12 33.80 17.19
CA THR A 563 8.21 35.20 17.59
C THR A 563 8.30 35.30 19.11
N THR A 564 9.27 36.04 19.63
CA THR A 564 9.35 36.37 21.07
C THR A 564 8.20 37.28 21.49
N LEU A 565 7.80 37.23 22.76
CA LEU A 565 6.64 38.00 23.25
C LEU A 565 6.95 39.51 23.39
N THR A 566 5.90 40.32 23.53
CA THR A 566 5.95 41.79 23.54
C THR A 566 6.38 42.43 24.86
N SER A 567 6.24 41.73 25.98
CA SER A 567 6.60 42.23 27.31
C SER A 567 7.03 41.09 28.26
N VAL A 568 7.63 41.46 29.39
CA VAL A 568 7.74 40.56 30.54
C VAL A 568 6.34 40.27 31.11
N ASP A 569 6.16 39.06 31.63
CA ASP A 569 4.98 38.74 32.45
C ASP A 569 5.25 39.12 33.91
N THR A 570 4.24 39.68 34.56
CA THR A 570 4.30 40.17 35.95
C THR A 570 3.19 39.58 36.81
N THR A 571 2.44 38.61 36.29
CA THR A 571 1.31 37.98 36.98
C THR A 571 1.79 36.66 37.60
N PRO A 572 1.74 36.47 38.92
CA PRO A 572 2.13 35.19 39.52
C PRO A 572 1.07 34.10 39.27
N PRO A 573 1.49 32.84 39.04
CA PRO A 573 0.56 31.72 38.92
C PRO A 573 -0.37 31.54 40.11
N SER A 574 -1.47 30.81 39.91
CA SER A 574 -2.31 30.35 41.02
C SER A 574 -1.51 29.47 42.00
N PRO A 575 -1.80 29.48 43.30
CA PRO A 575 -1.20 28.52 44.23
C PRO A 575 -1.57 27.09 43.82
N PRO A 576 -0.67 26.10 44.00
CA PRO A 576 -1.01 24.69 43.87
C PRO A 576 -2.09 24.30 44.89
N THR A 577 -3.09 23.54 44.46
CA THR A 577 -4.20 23.09 45.31
C THR A 577 -4.25 21.57 45.38
N GLU A 578 -5.04 21.02 46.30
CA GLU A 578 -5.22 19.56 46.46
C GLU A 578 -3.88 18.81 46.57
N LEU A 579 -2.89 19.41 47.27
CA LEU A 579 -1.64 18.74 47.62
C LEU A 579 -1.93 17.60 48.60
N TYR A 580 -1.59 16.38 48.22
CA TYR A 580 -1.63 15.21 49.09
C TYR A 580 -0.33 14.40 49.03
N ALA A 581 -0.02 13.73 50.14
CA ALA A 581 1.14 12.86 50.30
C ALA A 581 0.73 11.38 50.23
N SER A 582 1.29 10.65 49.26
CA SER A 582 1.14 9.19 49.16
C SER A 582 2.47 8.52 49.46
N ALA A 583 2.51 7.72 50.53
CA ALA A 583 3.72 7.03 50.97
C ALA A 583 3.54 5.51 50.95
N ASN A 584 4.58 4.81 50.53
CA ASN A 584 4.77 3.38 50.77
C ASN A 584 6.07 3.17 51.59
N ALA A 585 6.50 1.92 51.79
CA ALA A 585 7.68 1.58 52.58
C ALA A 585 9.03 2.14 52.05
N SER A 586 9.04 2.80 50.89
CA SER A 586 10.26 3.24 50.19
C SER A 586 10.19 4.66 49.61
N THR A 587 9.05 5.08 49.06
CA THR A 587 8.91 6.37 48.37
C THR A 587 7.75 7.18 48.95
N LEU A 588 8.01 8.45 49.23
CA LEU A 588 6.98 9.47 49.32
C LEU A 588 6.80 10.12 47.95
N LEU A 589 5.62 9.97 47.37
CA LEU A 589 5.12 10.72 46.23
C LEU A 589 4.23 11.86 46.74
N LEU A 590 4.61 13.09 46.44
CA LEU A 590 3.75 14.26 46.55
C LEU A 590 3.01 14.43 45.22
N VAL A 591 1.70 14.64 45.28
CA VAL A 591 0.84 14.93 44.12
C VAL A 591 0.00 16.16 44.44
N TRP A 592 -0.21 17.02 43.46
CA TRP A 592 -1.08 18.19 43.60
C TRP A 592 -1.86 18.44 42.31
N LYS A 593 -2.89 19.28 42.40
CA LYS A 593 -3.60 19.81 41.24
C LYS A 593 -2.75 20.89 40.57
N PRO A 594 -2.55 20.84 39.24
CA PRO A 594 -1.76 21.83 38.53
C PRO A 594 -2.22 23.27 38.79
N SER A 595 -1.27 24.17 38.93
CA SER A 595 -1.53 25.61 38.92
C SER A 595 -1.85 26.10 37.52
N SER A 596 -2.71 27.11 37.43
CA SER A 596 -3.04 27.84 36.21
C SER A 596 -2.34 29.19 36.18
N ASP A 597 -1.99 29.66 34.99
CA ASP A 597 -1.29 30.91 34.76
C ASP A 597 -1.66 31.48 33.37
N ASN A 598 -1.52 32.79 33.15
CA ASN A 598 -1.86 33.45 31.89
C ASN A 598 -0.86 33.22 30.75
N VAL A 599 0.39 32.79 31.05
CA VAL A 599 1.39 32.45 30.02
C VAL A 599 1.93 31.03 30.19
N GLY A 600 2.06 30.53 31.43
CA GLY A 600 2.21 29.12 31.74
C GLY A 600 3.19 28.80 32.87
N VAL A 601 2.81 27.88 33.74
CA VAL A 601 3.66 27.33 34.80
C VAL A 601 4.74 26.43 34.20
N VAL A 602 6.00 26.69 34.52
CA VAL A 602 7.16 25.92 34.03
C VAL A 602 7.80 25.05 35.11
N GLU A 603 7.62 25.41 36.38
CA GLU A 603 8.28 24.78 37.51
C GLU A 603 7.41 24.88 38.78
N TYR A 604 7.49 23.87 39.64
CA TYR A 604 7.01 23.89 41.01
C TYR A 604 8.20 23.76 41.96
N GLN A 605 8.23 24.54 43.03
CA GLN A 605 9.23 24.46 44.10
C GLN A 605 8.65 23.69 45.28
N ILE A 606 9.34 22.62 45.71
CA ILE A 606 8.89 21.74 46.79
C ILE A 606 9.73 22.01 48.04
N GLU A 607 9.08 22.33 49.16
CA GLU A 607 9.73 22.61 50.44
C GLU A 607 9.25 21.65 51.55
N ARG A 608 10.15 21.36 52.49
CA ARG A 608 9.96 20.44 53.61
C ARG A 608 10.32 21.07 54.96
N CYS A 609 9.55 20.74 55.99
CA CYS A 609 9.83 21.02 57.40
C CYS A 609 9.85 19.69 58.21
N LYS A 610 10.79 19.53 59.15
CA LYS A 610 10.90 18.36 60.05
C LYS A 610 10.32 18.67 61.44
N GLY A 611 9.32 17.92 61.90
CA GLY A 611 8.82 17.92 63.28
C GLY A 611 7.48 18.65 63.49
N ASP A 612 6.78 18.28 64.57
CA ASP A 612 5.40 18.70 64.88
C ASP A 612 5.20 20.18 65.21
N SER A 613 6.28 20.91 65.46
CA SER A 613 6.30 22.37 65.69
C SER A 613 7.09 23.13 64.63
N CYS A 614 7.43 22.49 63.50
CA CYS A 614 8.31 23.10 62.50
C CYS A 614 7.65 24.20 61.67
N GLU A 615 8.29 25.37 61.65
CA GLU A 615 7.92 26.56 60.87
C GLU A 615 8.94 26.89 59.76
N ASN A 616 10.20 26.47 59.90
CA ASN A 616 11.31 26.76 58.97
C ASN A 616 11.39 25.73 57.83
N PHE A 617 10.61 25.97 56.78
CA PHE A 617 10.64 25.16 55.55
C PHE A 617 11.94 25.34 54.74
N THR A 618 12.39 24.26 54.12
CA THR A 618 13.62 24.19 53.29
C THR A 618 13.30 23.60 51.92
N GLN A 619 13.77 24.19 50.83
CA GLN A 619 13.56 23.65 49.48
C GLN A 619 14.34 22.36 49.28
N ILE A 620 13.65 21.28 48.90
CA ILE A 620 14.22 19.94 48.71
C ILE A 620 14.32 19.53 47.23
N GLY A 621 13.72 20.30 46.32
CA GLY A 621 13.79 20.08 44.89
C GLY A 621 12.79 20.93 44.11
N THR A 622 12.73 20.72 42.81
CA THR A 622 11.70 21.27 41.92
C THR A 622 11.13 20.18 41.02
N SER A 623 9.97 20.45 40.40
CA SER A 623 9.36 19.57 39.40
C SER A 623 8.75 20.38 38.27
N ASN A 624 8.79 19.83 37.04
CA ASN A 624 8.05 20.35 35.90
C ASN A 624 6.74 19.59 35.64
N THR A 625 6.38 18.64 36.51
CA THR A 625 5.07 17.98 36.56
C THR A 625 4.36 18.31 37.88
N ASN A 626 3.06 18.00 37.98
CA ASN A 626 2.27 18.16 39.21
C ASN A 626 2.51 17.03 40.24
N THR A 627 3.73 16.47 40.23
CA THR A 627 4.16 15.33 41.02
C THR A 627 5.64 15.47 41.39
N PHE A 628 6.03 15.00 42.58
CA PHE A 628 7.43 14.95 43.01
C PHE A 628 7.68 13.74 43.90
N VAL A 629 8.70 12.94 43.58
CA VAL A 629 9.14 11.81 44.40
C VAL A 629 10.29 12.26 45.28
N VAL A 630 10.12 12.20 46.60
CA VAL A 630 11.18 12.53 47.55
C VAL A 630 12.24 11.41 47.53
N PRO A 631 13.53 11.70 47.26
CA PRO A 631 14.55 10.66 47.13
C PRO A 631 14.78 9.84 48.42
N THR A 632 15.05 8.55 48.26
CA THR A 632 15.43 7.64 49.35
C THR A 632 16.72 8.08 50.04
N GLY A 633 16.82 7.80 51.34
CA GLY A 633 17.83 8.38 52.23
C GLY A 633 17.32 9.61 53.01
N ALA A 634 16.38 10.39 52.45
CA ALA A 634 15.78 11.54 53.14
C ALA A 634 14.71 11.17 54.20
N HIS A 635 14.37 9.88 54.32
CA HIS A 635 13.29 9.32 55.14
C HIS A 635 13.71 8.21 56.12
N SER A 636 14.93 7.66 55.99
CA SER A 636 15.24 6.30 56.45
C SER A 636 16.20 6.21 57.65
N SER A 637 16.24 7.24 58.52
CA SER A 637 17.17 7.31 59.66
C SER A 637 16.58 7.82 60.98
N GLU A 638 15.33 8.29 61.01
CA GLU A 638 14.74 8.98 62.17
C GLU A 638 13.31 8.49 62.45
N THR A 639 13.18 7.45 63.27
CA THR A 639 11.89 6.89 63.69
C THR A 639 11.05 7.89 64.47
N GLY A 640 9.82 8.13 64.02
CA GLY A 640 8.80 8.89 64.78
C GLY A 640 8.74 10.39 64.53
N SER A 641 9.41 10.93 63.49
CA SER A 641 9.31 12.36 63.14
C SER A 641 8.23 12.66 62.09
N THR A 642 7.29 13.54 62.42
CA THR A 642 6.32 14.09 61.46
C THR A 642 7.02 14.96 60.42
N GLN A 643 6.64 14.83 59.15
CA GLN A 643 7.15 15.63 58.04
C GLN A 643 6.03 16.53 57.48
N ARG A 644 6.38 17.78 57.14
CA ARG A 644 5.47 18.77 56.55
C ARG A 644 5.95 19.21 55.18
N TYR A 645 5.05 19.34 54.23
CA TYR A 645 5.37 19.74 52.85
C TYR A 645 4.50 20.90 52.37
N ARG A 646 5.09 21.81 51.60
CA ARG A 646 4.36 22.87 50.88
C ARG A 646 4.99 23.11 49.50
N ILE A 647 4.19 23.53 48.54
CA ILE A 647 4.60 23.68 47.14
C ILE A 647 4.12 25.02 46.60
N ARG A 648 4.92 25.70 45.78
CA ARG A 648 4.49 26.86 44.99
C ARG A 648 4.85 26.69 43.52
N ALA A 649 4.04 27.26 42.64
CA ALA A 649 4.28 27.31 41.20
C ALA A 649 5.15 28.51 40.81
N LYS A 650 5.76 28.41 39.64
CA LYS A 650 6.62 29.42 39.02
C LYS A 650 6.35 29.45 37.51
N ASP A 651 6.15 30.64 36.96
CA ASP A 651 6.00 30.85 35.52
C ASP A 651 7.35 30.96 34.79
N ALA A 652 7.29 31.20 33.47
CA ALA A 652 8.47 31.41 32.63
C ALA A 652 9.22 32.73 32.91
N ALA A 653 8.56 33.76 33.44
CA ALA A 653 9.17 35.04 33.79
C ALA A 653 9.87 35.00 35.17
N GLY A 654 9.57 33.99 35.99
CA GLY A 654 10.08 33.79 37.34
C GLY A 654 9.16 34.29 38.45
N ASN A 655 7.92 34.72 38.17
CA ASN A 655 6.97 35.07 39.22
C ASN A 655 6.57 33.81 40.00
N LEU A 656 6.37 33.96 41.31
CA LEU A 656 6.15 32.84 42.23
C LEU A 656 4.76 32.93 42.85
N SER A 657 3.99 31.84 42.77
CA SER A 657 2.68 31.76 43.41
C SER A 657 2.80 31.83 44.94
N PRO A 658 1.70 32.13 45.66
CA PRO A 658 1.56 31.71 47.05
C PRO A 658 1.77 30.19 47.18
N TYR A 659 2.18 29.73 48.35
CA TYR A 659 2.28 28.29 48.61
C TYR A 659 0.90 27.63 48.71
N SER A 660 0.87 26.33 48.46
CA SER A 660 -0.23 25.42 48.78
C SER A 660 -0.56 25.41 50.27
N SER A 661 -1.68 24.76 50.62
CA SER A 661 -1.84 24.20 51.97
C SER A 661 -0.64 23.34 52.36
N VAL A 662 -0.29 23.33 53.65
CA VAL A 662 0.72 22.41 54.19
C VAL A 662 0.10 21.02 54.30
N GLU A 663 0.76 20.03 53.72
CA GLU A 663 0.41 18.62 53.85
C GLU A 663 1.25 17.95 54.95
N TYR A 664 0.64 17.03 55.70
CA TYR A 664 1.19 16.41 56.90
C TYR A 664 1.35 14.90 56.72
N LEU A 665 2.54 14.37 57.02
CA LEU A 665 2.79 12.93 56.97
C LEU A 665 3.49 12.46 58.24
N LEU A 666 2.84 11.56 58.99
CA LEU A 666 3.51 10.71 59.98
C LEU A 666 4.42 9.72 59.24
N ALA A 667 5.66 9.55 59.70
CA ALA A 667 6.59 8.62 59.08
C ALA A 667 6.04 7.19 59.10
N VAL A 668 5.57 6.71 57.94
CA VAL A 668 5.09 5.33 57.76
C VAL A 668 6.23 4.39 58.10
N THR A 669 6.03 3.53 59.10
CA THR A 669 6.96 2.43 59.38
C THR A 669 7.12 1.58 58.14
N ALA A 670 8.37 1.33 57.73
CA ALA A 670 8.64 0.39 56.66
C ALA A 670 8.04 -0.98 57.06
N ALA A 671 6.99 -1.39 56.36
CA ALA A 671 6.44 -2.72 56.50
C ALA A 671 7.53 -3.69 56.05
N GLN A 672 8.15 -4.39 57.00
CA GLN A 672 9.11 -5.42 56.67
C GLN A 672 8.36 -6.57 56.00
N ASN A 673 8.52 -6.72 54.68
CA ASN A 673 8.19 -7.94 53.96
C ASN A 673 9.12 -9.12 54.33
N GLY A 674 9.98 -8.97 55.35
CA GLY A 674 11.02 -9.92 55.75
C GLY A 674 12.20 -10.01 54.78
N ASP A 675 12.10 -9.36 53.62
CA ASP A 675 13.01 -9.59 52.52
C ASP A 675 14.34 -8.85 52.64
N SER A 676 15.40 -9.61 52.52
CA SER A 676 16.80 -9.16 52.53
C SER A 676 17.62 -9.87 51.44
N THR A 677 16.92 -10.54 50.51
CA THR A 677 17.50 -11.30 49.41
C THR A 677 17.65 -10.38 48.20
N PRO A 678 18.87 -10.12 47.69
CA PRO A 678 19.01 -9.30 46.49
C PRO A 678 18.45 -9.99 45.24
N PRO A 679 17.90 -9.24 44.27
CA PRO A 679 17.43 -9.79 43.01
C PRO A 679 18.58 -10.48 42.29
N THR A 680 18.33 -11.61 41.61
CA THR A 680 19.41 -12.24 40.84
C THR A 680 19.94 -11.27 39.77
N PRO A 681 21.25 -11.22 39.53
CA PRO A 681 21.83 -10.34 38.52
C PRO A 681 21.16 -10.50 37.15
N ALA A 682 20.99 -9.39 36.44
CA ALA A 682 20.94 -9.44 34.98
C ALA A 682 22.23 -10.14 34.49
N SER A 683 22.11 -11.05 33.52
CA SER A 683 23.19 -11.95 33.12
C SER A 683 23.26 -12.13 31.61
N GLN A 684 24.34 -12.71 31.10
CA GLN A 684 24.64 -12.78 29.66
C GLN A 684 24.71 -11.36 29.05
N LEU A 685 25.32 -10.41 29.77
CA LEU A 685 25.53 -9.06 29.26
C LEU A 685 26.53 -9.09 28.11
N THR A 686 26.04 -8.92 26.89
CA THR A 686 26.84 -8.79 25.67
C THR A 686 26.93 -7.33 25.24
N ALA A 687 28.05 -6.96 24.61
CA ALA A 687 28.33 -5.62 24.13
C ALA A 687 29.07 -5.68 22.78
N TYR A 688 28.49 -5.07 21.76
CA TYR A 688 29.01 -5.09 20.40
C TYR A 688 29.24 -3.66 19.91
N ALA A 689 30.50 -3.33 19.59
CA ALA A 689 30.82 -2.05 18.98
C ALA A 689 30.32 -1.99 17.53
N GLY A 690 29.75 -0.85 17.13
CA GLY A 690 29.50 -0.51 15.75
C GLY A 690 30.80 -0.41 14.96
N SER A 691 30.78 -0.86 13.70
CA SER A 691 31.93 -0.89 12.80
C SER A 691 31.46 -0.67 11.36
N LEU A 692 32.41 -0.42 10.46
CA LEU A 692 32.16 -0.32 9.00
C LEU A 692 31.74 -1.66 8.35
N LEU A 693 31.74 -2.78 9.09
CA LEU A 693 31.37 -4.08 8.58
C LEU A 693 29.86 -4.31 8.66
N THR A 694 29.31 -4.84 7.58
CA THR A 694 27.90 -5.13 7.35
C THR A 694 27.30 -5.96 8.49
N LEU A 695 26.25 -5.47 9.15
CA LEU A 695 25.37 -6.36 9.91
C LEU A 695 24.64 -7.24 8.89
N CYS A 696 24.71 -8.55 9.06
CA CYS A 696 23.84 -9.44 8.31
C CYS A 696 22.39 -9.14 8.76
N SER A 697 21.51 -8.77 7.83
CA SER A 697 20.10 -8.48 8.17
C SER A 697 19.45 -9.74 8.73
N THR A 698 19.24 -9.77 10.04
CA THR A 698 18.73 -10.95 10.73
C THR A 698 17.23 -11.11 10.53
N LEU A 699 16.85 -12.28 10.02
CA LEU A 699 15.53 -12.84 10.29
C LEU A 699 15.51 -13.28 11.75
N TYR A 700 14.68 -12.65 12.58
CA TYR A 700 14.52 -13.07 13.97
C TYR A 700 13.66 -14.32 14.01
N PHE A 701 14.19 -15.39 14.61
CA PHE A 701 13.43 -16.56 15.02
C PHE A 701 13.41 -16.66 16.54
N ASN A 702 12.22 -16.81 17.13
CA ASN A 702 12.01 -17.22 18.52
C ASN A 702 12.61 -16.30 19.61
N GLY A 703 12.81 -15.01 19.31
CA GLY A 703 13.10 -13.95 20.29
C GLY A 703 14.53 -13.91 20.87
N SER A 704 15.33 -14.96 20.70
CA SER A 704 16.76 -14.95 21.00
C SER A 704 17.58 -14.45 19.80
N VAL A 705 18.70 -13.78 20.08
CA VAL A 705 19.58 -13.19 19.06
C VAL A 705 20.95 -13.87 19.11
N PRO A 706 21.30 -14.70 18.12
CA PRO A 706 22.70 -14.94 17.77
C PRO A 706 23.20 -13.68 17.04
N ASP A 707 24.09 -12.90 17.66
CA ASP A 707 24.55 -11.63 17.08
C ASP A 707 25.65 -11.89 16.02
N TYR A 708 25.22 -11.98 14.76
CA TYR A 708 25.99 -12.55 13.66
C TYR A 708 26.82 -11.53 12.86
N GLN A 709 28.08 -11.34 13.27
CA GLN A 709 29.06 -10.49 12.57
C GLN A 709 29.80 -11.23 11.44
N ASN A 710 30.10 -10.52 10.34
CA ASN A 710 30.85 -10.99 9.16
C ASN A 710 30.12 -12.07 8.32
N CYS A 711 29.22 -11.65 7.43
CA CYS A 711 28.77 -12.47 6.29
C CYS A 711 29.49 -12.01 5.00
N PRO A 712 29.93 -12.91 4.11
CA PRO A 712 30.38 -12.58 2.76
C PRO A 712 29.33 -11.78 1.97
N ALA A 713 29.78 -10.98 1.00
CA ALA A 713 28.87 -10.23 0.12
C ALA A 713 28.05 -11.21 -0.74
N GLY A 714 26.74 -11.30 -0.47
CA GLY A 714 25.81 -12.19 -1.16
C GLY A 714 25.52 -13.53 -0.46
N THR A 715 25.94 -13.73 0.80
CA THR A 715 25.41 -14.83 1.63
C THR A 715 24.78 -14.30 2.92
N HIS A 716 23.75 -15.00 3.41
CA HIS A 716 22.89 -14.53 4.50
C HIS A 716 22.68 -15.64 5.50
N ARG A 717 23.24 -15.44 6.70
CA ARG A 717 23.38 -16.54 7.65
C ARG A 717 22.06 -17.20 8.05
N TRP A 718 20.92 -16.50 8.05
CA TRP A 718 19.63 -17.14 8.31
C TRP A 718 19.24 -18.24 7.29
N GLN A 719 19.75 -18.19 6.05
CA GLN A 719 19.63 -19.27 5.07
C GLN A 719 20.59 -20.44 5.42
N GLU A 720 21.78 -20.14 5.92
CA GLU A 720 22.85 -21.08 6.26
C GLU A 720 22.62 -21.81 7.62
N ASP A 721 22.21 -21.06 8.66
CA ASP A 721 21.98 -21.49 10.05
C ASP A 721 20.66 -22.24 10.24
N PHE A 722 19.60 -21.85 9.50
CA PHE A 722 18.25 -22.38 9.67
C PHE A 722 17.72 -23.14 8.44
N GLY A 723 18.39 -23.09 7.28
CA GLY A 723 18.02 -23.83 6.08
C GLY A 723 16.79 -23.31 5.33
N TYR A 724 16.28 -22.11 5.65
CA TYR A 724 15.09 -21.52 5.03
C TYR A 724 15.43 -20.70 3.78
N ASP A 725 14.48 -20.62 2.84
CA ASP A 725 14.53 -19.72 1.66
C ASP A 725 15.84 -19.84 0.86
N LEU A 726 16.41 -21.05 0.78
CA LEU A 726 17.65 -21.35 0.04
C LEU A 726 17.56 -21.00 -1.46
N THR A 727 16.34 -20.82 -1.98
CA THR A 727 16.02 -20.39 -3.35
C THR A 727 15.66 -18.89 -3.46
N GLY A 728 15.54 -18.19 -2.32
CA GLY A 728 15.25 -16.77 -2.25
C GLY A 728 16.47 -15.89 -2.48
N GLN A 729 16.21 -14.59 -2.71
CA GLN A 729 17.21 -13.56 -2.97
C GLN A 729 17.15 -12.49 -1.88
N TYR A 730 18.31 -12.13 -1.32
CA TYR A 730 18.45 -10.89 -0.55
C TYR A 730 19.22 -9.86 -1.36
N LEU A 731 18.77 -8.61 -1.29
CA LEU A 731 19.34 -7.47 -1.98
C LEU A 731 19.67 -6.39 -0.94
N GLY A 732 20.96 -6.09 -0.79
CA GLY A 732 21.52 -5.17 0.22
C GLY A 732 21.24 -3.68 -0.02
N GLU A 733 20.19 -3.39 -0.77
CA GLU A 733 19.86 -2.11 -1.37
C GLU A 733 18.37 -1.80 -1.16
N THR A 734 17.95 -0.59 -1.55
CA THR A 734 16.53 -0.32 -1.80
C THR A 734 16.15 -0.84 -3.19
N PRO A 735 14.88 -1.20 -3.41
CA PRO A 735 14.32 -1.37 -4.74
C PRO A 735 14.70 -0.24 -5.71
N GLN A 736 14.87 -0.59 -6.98
CA GLN A 736 15.25 0.33 -8.05
C GLN A 736 14.27 0.24 -9.22
N GLY A 737 14.29 1.27 -10.06
CA GLY A 737 13.41 1.38 -11.23
C GLY A 737 11.98 1.80 -10.89
N ILE A 738 11.07 1.45 -11.79
CA ILE A 738 9.63 1.69 -11.67
C ILE A 738 8.93 0.36 -11.91
N TRP A 739 8.02 -0.05 -11.03
CA TRP A 739 7.24 -1.28 -11.16
C TRP A 739 5.76 -0.94 -11.33
N THR A 740 5.17 -1.42 -12.42
CA THR A 740 3.81 -1.08 -12.86
C THR A 740 2.97 -2.33 -12.98
N PHE A 741 1.80 -2.36 -12.34
CA PHE A 741 0.88 -3.48 -12.39
C PHE A 741 -0.50 -2.99 -12.85
N VAL A 742 -0.98 -3.52 -13.98
CA VAL A 742 -2.36 -3.34 -14.43
C VAL A 742 -3.15 -4.59 -14.07
N ILE A 743 -4.19 -4.42 -13.24
CA ILE A 743 -5.02 -5.50 -12.72
C ILE A 743 -6.44 -5.31 -13.31
N PRO A 744 -6.79 -6.00 -14.41
CA PRO A 744 -8.14 -5.98 -14.96
C PRO A 744 -9.17 -6.48 -13.93
N ASN A 745 -10.37 -5.93 -13.98
CA ASN A 745 -11.46 -6.28 -13.07
C ASN A 745 -12.25 -7.46 -13.63
N ASP A 746 -12.26 -8.59 -12.92
CA ASP A 746 -12.90 -9.85 -13.33
C ASP A 746 -14.44 -9.71 -13.49
N TYR A 747 -15.04 -8.68 -12.87
CA TYR A 747 -16.49 -8.42 -12.84
C TYR A 747 -16.96 -7.32 -13.81
N ASP A 748 -16.06 -6.43 -14.25
CA ASP A 748 -16.33 -5.39 -15.26
C ASP A 748 -15.07 -5.16 -16.13
N PRO A 749 -15.00 -5.69 -17.36
CA PRO A 749 -13.81 -5.56 -18.22
C PRO A 749 -13.50 -4.12 -18.65
N ASN A 750 -14.36 -3.14 -18.30
CA ASN A 750 -14.11 -1.72 -18.49
C ASN A 750 -13.37 -1.08 -17.29
N GLN A 751 -13.03 -1.84 -16.25
CA GLN A 751 -12.32 -1.35 -15.06
C GLN A 751 -10.99 -2.06 -14.86
N ALA A 752 -10.02 -1.34 -14.30
CA ALA A 752 -8.78 -1.93 -13.79
C ALA A 752 -8.21 -1.11 -12.62
N ASN A 753 -7.47 -1.77 -11.74
CA ASN A 753 -6.59 -1.09 -10.79
C ASN A 753 -5.20 -0.95 -11.43
N VAL A 754 -4.59 0.22 -11.30
CA VAL A 754 -3.19 0.48 -11.73
C VAL A 754 -2.36 0.80 -10.48
N VAL A 755 -1.36 -0.03 -10.20
CA VAL A 755 -0.47 0.09 -9.04
C VAL A 755 0.94 0.43 -9.52
N ILE A 756 1.56 1.45 -8.92
CA ILE A 756 2.86 1.97 -9.34
C ILE A 756 3.76 2.12 -8.12
N TYR A 757 4.88 1.39 -8.09
CA TYR A 757 6.01 1.67 -7.19
C TYR A 757 7.09 2.38 -8.01
N ASN A 758 7.30 3.67 -7.72
CA ASN A 758 8.16 4.58 -8.47
C ASN A 758 9.39 4.93 -7.62
N TRP A 759 10.29 3.96 -7.45
CA TRP A 759 11.47 4.10 -6.59
C TRP A 759 12.45 5.17 -7.10
N GLN A 760 12.45 5.44 -8.40
CA GLN A 760 13.18 6.54 -9.04
C GLN A 760 12.57 7.92 -8.79
N LYS A 761 11.34 8.00 -8.26
CA LYS A 761 10.59 9.25 -8.02
C LYS A 761 10.41 10.10 -9.29
N ALA A 762 10.26 9.44 -10.43
CA ALA A 762 10.02 10.08 -11.72
C ALA A 762 8.72 10.89 -11.68
N ASN A 763 8.71 12.06 -12.34
CA ASN A 763 7.54 12.96 -12.39
C ASN A 763 6.36 12.36 -13.18
N GLU A 764 6.67 11.48 -14.12
CA GLU A 764 5.75 10.75 -14.99
C GLU A 764 6.25 9.31 -15.11
N VAL A 765 5.33 8.37 -15.21
CA VAL A 765 5.57 6.93 -15.34
C VAL A 765 4.88 6.42 -16.59
N GLU A 766 5.59 5.63 -17.40
CA GLU A 766 5.02 4.94 -18.56
C GLU A 766 4.59 3.52 -18.17
N ILE A 767 3.29 3.24 -18.27
CA ILE A 767 2.73 1.89 -18.21
C ILE A 767 2.99 1.21 -19.57
N PRO A 768 3.68 0.05 -19.61
CA PRO A 768 3.99 -0.62 -20.88
C PRO A 768 2.75 -0.92 -21.72
N GLU A 769 2.89 -0.84 -23.05
CA GLU A 769 1.78 -1.10 -23.99
C GLU A 769 1.16 -2.50 -23.76
N SER A 770 1.98 -3.52 -23.52
CA SER A 770 1.53 -4.89 -23.22
C SER A 770 0.74 -5.04 -21.92
N GLU A 771 0.85 -4.08 -20.99
CA GLU A 771 0.09 -4.06 -19.74
C GLU A 771 -1.22 -3.30 -19.92
N ILE A 772 -1.20 -2.12 -20.54
CA ILE A 772 -2.42 -1.31 -20.73
C ILE A 772 -3.36 -1.89 -21.80
N GLN A 773 -2.83 -2.59 -22.82
CA GLN A 773 -3.65 -3.27 -23.84
C GLN A 773 -4.50 -4.43 -23.30
N LYS A 774 -4.29 -4.86 -22.05
CA LYS A 774 -5.19 -5.79 -21.34
C LYS A 774 -6.56 -5.17 -21.04
N VAL A 775 -6.67 -3.84 -21.11
CA VAL A 775 -7.86 -3.06 -20.71
C VAL A 775 -8.27 -2.07 -21.80
N LEU A 776 -7.34 -1.29 -22.35
CA LEU A 776 -7.59 -0.28 -23.37
C LEU A 776 -7.14 -0.74 -24.76
N LYS A 777 -8.00 -0.57 -25.76
CA LYS A 777 -7.67 -0.64 -27.19
C LYS A 777 -7.43 0.77 -27.71
N PRO A 778 -6.56 0.96 -28.73
CA PRO A 778 -6.48 2.24 -29.45
C PRO A 778 -7.88 2.75 -29.82
N GLY A 779 -8.12 4.06 -29.66
CA GLY A 779 -9.42 4.70 -29.86
C GLY A 779 -10.26 4.83 -28.59
N ASP A 780 -10.13 3.94 -27.60
CA ASP A 780 -10.90 4.05 -26.34
C ASP A 780 -10.65 5.38 -25.62
N SER A 781 -11.72 5.97 -25.07
CA SER A 781 -11.58 7.01 -24.05
C SER A 781 -11.36 6.39 -22.67
N TYR A 782 -10.67 7.10 -21.77
CA TYR A 782 -10.44 6.66 -20.40
C TYR A 782 -10.55 7.79 -19.36
N ARG A 783 -10.84 7.39 -18.12
CA ARG A 783 -10.66 8.19 -16.90
C ARG A 783 -9.77 7.43 -15.93
N LEU A 784 -8.87 8.13 -15.24
CA LEU A 784 -7.91 7.57 -14.30
C LEU A 784 -8.00 8.34 -12.98
N HIS A 785 -8.65 7.75 -11.99
CA HIS A 785 -8.89 8.38 -10.68
C HIS A 785 -7.74 8.07 -9.72
N ASN A 786 -7.06 9.08 -9.18
CA ASN A 786 -6.14 8.92 -8.05
C ASN A 786 -6.96 8.55 -6.81
N VAL A 787 -6.74 7.35 -6.26
CA VAL A 787 -7.60 6.84 -5.18
C VAL A 787 -7.36 7.50 -3.82
N GLN A 788 -6.32 8.35 -3.69
CA GLN A 788 -6.12 9.20 -2.51
C GLN A 788 -7.02 10.43 -2.50
N ASP A 789 -7.59 10.83 -3.65
CA ASP A 789 -8.57 11.91 -3.79
C ASP A 789 -9.57 11.59 -4.91
N TYR A 790 -10.22 10.43 -4.73
CA TYR A 790 -10.93 9.68 -5.78
C TYR A 790 -12.00 10.46 -6.57
N PHE A 791 -12.59 11.50 -5.97
CA PHE A 791 -13.64 12.31 -6.58
C PHE A 791 -13.12 13.58 -7.29
N ASN A 792 -11.87 14.00 -7.04
CA ASN A 792 -11.37 15.31 -7.47
C ASN A 792 -10.10 15.23 -8.35
N ASP A 793 -9.23 14.24 -8.12
CA ASP A 793 -7.98 14.05 -8.87
C ASP A 793 -8.15 12.95 -9.92
N ILE A 794 -8.59 13.38 -11.12
CA ILE A 794 -9.01 12.52 -12.22
C ILE A 794 -8.32 12.99 -13.50
N ASP A 795 -7.44 12.17 -14.07
CA ASP A 795 -6.99 12.38 -15.46
C ASP A 795 -8.03 11.78 -16.43
N SER A 796 -8.08 12.29 -17.66
CA SER A 796 -8.82 11.68 -18.75
C SER A 796 -8.12 11.88 -20.10
N GLY A 797 -8.48 11.08 -21.09
CA GLY A 797 -7.94 11.18 -22.45
C GLY A 797 -8.45 10.08 -23.37
N SER A 798 -7.96 10.10 -24.61
CA SER A 798 -8.17 9.03 -25.60
C SER A 798 -6.87 8.25 -25.76
N TYR A 799 -6.93 6.92 -25.64
CA TYR A 799 -5.76 6.07 -25.75
C TYR A 799 -5.45 5.79 -27.22
N LEU A 800 -4.30 6.25 -27.72
CA LEU A 800 -3.98 6.22 -29.15
C LEU A 800 -3.12 5.02 -29.58
N GLY A 801 -2.83 4.08 -28.66
CA GLY A 801 -1.78 3.07 -28.78
C GLY A 801 -0.46 3.52 -28.13
N GLY A 802 0.47 2.59 -27.94
CA GLY A 802 1.74 2.80 -27.22
C GLY A 802 1.64 2.67 -25.70
N PRO A 803 2.70 3.02 -24.95
CA PRO A 803 2.67 3.11 -23.49
C PRO A 803 1.73 4.22 -22.98
N LEU A 804 1.05 3.99 -21.86
CA LEU A 804 0.21 5.01 -21.21
C LEU A 804 1.03 5.80 -20.18
N LYS A 805 1.11 7.12 -20.36
CA LYS A 805 1.78 8.04 -19.43
C LYS A 805 0.86 8.40 -18.25
N ILE A 806 1.38 8.28 -17.03
CA ILE A 806 0.69 8.64 -15.78
C ILE A 806 1.58 9.59 -14.97
N ARG A 807 1.06 10.78 -14.66
CA ARG A 807 1.75 11.79 -13.84
C ARG A 807 1.75 11.40 -12.37
N MET A 808 2.91 11.49 -11.71
CA MET A 808 3.12 11.12 -10.31
C MET A 808 3.34 12.31 -9.36
N ILE A 809 3.46 13.54 -9.90
CA ILE A 809 3.63 14.78 -9.12
C ILE A 809 2.41 15.71 -9.18
N ASN A 810 2.25 16.54 -8.14
CA ASN A 810 1.11 17.46 -7.93
C ASN A 810 -0.25 16.75 -7.81
N ARG A 811 -0.24 15.51 -7.29
CA ARG A 811 -1.45 14.76 -6.92
C ARG A 811 -1.97 15.19 -5.55
N SER A 812 -3.29 15.23 -5.38
CA SER A 812 -3.93 15.62 -4.12
C SER A 812 -4.26 14.41 -3.23
N ARG A 813 -4.77 14.72 -2.04
CA ARG A 813 -5.25 13.75 -1.04
C ARG A 813 -6.49 14.35 -0.37
N ALA A 814 -7.59 13.60 -0.37
CA ALA A 814 -8.79 13.99 0.35
C ALA A 814 -8.54 14.11 1.87
N VAL A 815 -9.26 15.03 2.50
CA VAL A 815 -9.41 15.09 3.96
C VAL A 815 -10.70 14.34 4.31
N PRO A 816 -10.70 13.42 5.30
CA PRO A 816 -11.92 12.77 5.77
C PRO A 816 -13.00 13.79 6.15
N PHE A 817 -14.23 13.56 5.71
CA PHE A 817 -15.35 14.46 5.97
C PHE A 817 -15.54 14.65 7.48
N GLY A 818 -15.57 15.89 7.95
CA GLY A 818 -15.67 16.18 9.39
C GLY A 818 -14.36 16.12 10.19
N LEU A 819 -13.19 16.13 9.53
CA LEU A 819 -11.90 16.49 10.14
C LEU A 819 -11.39 17.85 9.67
N ASP A 820 -10.63 18.51 10.52
CA ASP A 820 -9.87 19.71 10.18
C ASP A 820 -8.64 19.35 9.30
N PRO A 821 -8.50 19.90 8.08
CA PRO A 821 -7.31 19.72 7.24
C PRO A 821 -5.97 19.99 7.96
N ALA A 822 -5.92 20.93 8.91
CA ALA A 822 -4.72 21.25 9.67
C ALA A 822 -4.30 20.12 10.63
N THR A 823 -5.23 19.26 11.04
CA THR A 823 -4.95 18.09 11.89
C THR A 823 -4.72 16.79 11.08
N TRP A 824 -5.08 16.77 9.79
CA TRP A 824 -4.95 15.60 8.90
C TRP A 824 -3.52 15.37 8.38
N ASN A 825 -2.61 15.08 9.30
CA ASN A 825 -1.15 15.00 9.07
C ASN A 825 -0.63 13.71 8.41
N LYS A 826 -1.49 12.85 7.83
CA LYS A 826 -1.05 11.65 7.10
C LYS A 826 -0.28 12.08 5.83
N PRO A 827 0.98 11.63 5.60
CA PRO A 827 1.72 12.00 4.40
C PRO A 827 1.11 11.37 3.15
N SER A 828 1.22 12.03 2.00
CA SER A 828 0.92 11.40 0.70
C SER A 828 1.99 10.35 0.36
N THR A 829 1.62 9.34 -0.41
CA THR A 829 2.57 8.35 -0.93
C THR A 829 3.30 8.81 -2.21
N PHE A 830 2.80 9.84 -2.88
CA PHE A 830 3.39 10.37 -4.12
C PHE A 830 4.70 11.16 -3.85
N PRO A 831 5.66 11.16 -4.80
CA PRO A 831 5.65 10.45 -6.07
C PRO A 831 6.10 8.97 -5.98
N GLU A 832 6.56 8.49 -4.81
CA GLU A 832 7.23 7.18 -4.64
C GLU A 832 6.29 5.98 -4.82
N PHE A 833 5.00 6.12 -4.47
CA PHE A 833 3.97 5.09 -4.70
C PHE A 833 2.65 5.74 -5.10
N GLY A 834 1.96 5.16 -6.08
CA GLY A 834 0.68 5.64 -6.60
C GLY A 834 -0.27 4.50 -6.96
N VAL A 835 -1.56 4.73 -6.75
CA VAL A 835 -2.63 3.77 -7.03
C VAL A 835 -3.76 4.52 -7.71
N PHE A 836 -4.27 3.97 -8.81
CA PHE A 836 -5.31 4.58 -9.62
C PHE A 836 -6.39 3.57 -10.00
N ARG A 837 -7.64 4.04 -10.12
CA ARG A 837 -8.73 3.29 -10.74
C ARG A 837 -8.90 3.77 -12.18
N LEU A 838 -8.62 2.88 -13.12
CA LEU A 838 -8.83 3.10 -14.55
C LEU A 838 -10.26 2.69 -14.93
N TYR A 839 -10.95 3.60 -15.60
CA TYR A 839 -12.23 3.38 -16.27
C TYR A 839 -12.03 3.55 -17.78
N ARG A 840 -12.24 2.47 -18.52
CA ARG A 840 -12.44 2.49 -19.98
C ARG A 840 -13.82 3.06 -20.29
N THR A 841 -13.93 3.81 -21.38
CA THR A 841 -15.17 4.09 -22.08
C THR A 841 -14.95 3.68 -23.53
N PRO A 842 -15.44 2.50 -23.96
CA PRO A 842 -15.25 2.02 -25.32
C PRO A 842 -15.82 3.00 -26.33
N ASP A 843 -15.08 3.30 -27.39
CA ASP A 843 -15.61 4.14 -28.46
C ASP A 843 -16.44 3.32 -29.44
N SER A 844 -17.71 3.71 -29.57
CA SER A 844 -18.70 3.14 -30.48
C SER A 844 -19.16 4.15 -31.55
N THR A 845 -18.49 5.31 -31.63
CA THR A 845 -18.81 6.38 -32.57
C THR A 845 -18.15 6.10 -33.92
N PRO A 846 -18.90 6.01 -35.03
CA PRO A 846 -18.28 5.90 -36.34
C PRO A 846 -17.50 7.17 -36.72
N PRO A 847 -16.33 7.06 -37.37
CA PRO A 847 -15.59 8.21 -37.89
C PRO A 847 -16.42 8.94 -38.96
N THR A 848 -16.17 10.24 -39.17
CA THR A 848 -16.91 11.00 -40.19
C THR A 848 -16.71 10.43 -41.60
N THR A 849 -17.76 10.42 -42.42
CA THR A 849 -17.72 9.87 -43.79
C THR A 849 -16.68 10.59 -44.67
N PRO A 850 -15.79 9.87 -45.37
CA PRO A 850 -14.87 10.46 -46.33
C PRO A 850 -15.62 11.28 -47.39
N SER A 851 -15.24 12.55 -47.54
CA SER A 851 -15.90 13.51 -48.44
C SER A 851 -15.00 13.89 -49.62
N GLU A 852 -15.60 14.46 -50.67
CA GLU A 852 -14.90 14.90 -51.89
C GLU A 852 -14.00 13.80 -52.51
N LEU A 853 -14.54 12.58 -52.66
CA LEU A 853 -13.88 11.53 -53.46
C LEU A 853 -13.82 11.96 -54.92
N GLU A 854 -12.63 12.35 -55.36
CA GLU A 854 -12.29 12.64 -56.74
C GLU A 854 -11.46 11.52 -57.36
N GLY A 855 -11.53 11.40 -58.69
CA GLY A 855 -10.65 10.54 -59.46
C GLY A 855 -10.22 11.20 -60.76
N ARG A 856 -9.00 10.91 -61.19
CA ARG A 856 -8.34 11.51 -62.35
C ARG A 856 -7.67 10.40 -63.16
N THR A 857 -7.78 10.45 -64.48
CA THR A 857 -7.12 9.50 -65.39
C THR A 857 -6.56 10.24 -66.59
N SER A 858 -5.33 9.90 -66.96
CA SER A 858 -4.59 10.44 -68.11
C SER A 858 -3.91 9.33 -68.93
N SER A 859 -4.21 8.07 -68.60
CA SER A 859 -3.59 6.87 -69.17
C SER A 859 -4.62 5.73 -69.16
N PRO A 860 -4.63 4.86 -70.19
CA PRO A 860 -5.54 3.71 -70.24
C PRO A 860 -5.36 2.71 -69.08
N SER A 861 -4.26 2.79 -68.32
CA SER A 861 -3.92 1.85 -67.23
C SER A 861 -3.72 2.51 -65.85
N LEU A 862 -4.31 3.68 -65.60
CA LEU A 862 -4.24 4.35 -64.28
C LEU A 862 -5.51 5.14 -63.95
N VAL A 863 -6.03 4.97 -62.73
CA VAL A 863 -6.90 5.92 -62.04
C VAL A 863 -6.23 6.38 -60.75
N SER A 864 -5.98 7.69 -60.63
CA SER A 864 -5.53 8.33 -59.39
C SER A 864 -6.73 8.85 -58.61
N LEU A 865 -6.84 8.47 -57.34
CA LEU A 865 -7.93 8.83 -56.42
C LEU A 865 -7.42 9.75 -55.32
N SER A 866 -8.27 10.71 -54.89
CA SER A 866 -8.01 11.59 -53.75
C SER A 866 -9.32 11.93 -53.02
N TRP A 867 -9.25 12.17 -51.72
CA TRP A 867 -10.42 12.52 -50.88
C TRP A 867 -10.04 13.48 -49.75
N ARG A 868 -11.03 14.09 -49.09
CA ARG A 868 -10.80 14.79 -47.81
C ARG A 868 -10.69 13.79 -46.66
N PRO A 869 -9.79 14.04 -45.69
CA PRO A 869 -9.63 13.18 -44.54
C PRO A 869 -10.89 13.16 -43.67
N SER A 870 -11.18 12.01 -43.11
CA SER A 870 -12.14 11.83 -42.01
C SER A 870 -11.56 12.33 -40.69
N THR A 871 -12.44 12.61 -39.74
CA THR A 871 -12.13 13.04 -38.38
C THR A 871 -12.83 12.14 -37.37
N ASP A 872 -12.15 11.87 -36.28
CA ASP A 872 -12.64 11.10 -35.14
C ASP A 872 -11.85 11.47 -33.87
N ALA A 873 -12.42 11.22 -32.69
CA ALA A 873 -11.80 11.48 -31.38
C ALA A 873 -10.77 10.41 -30.98
N GLY A 874 -11.04 9.12 -31.26
CA GLY A 874 -10.06 8.04 -31.15
C GLY A 874 -8.99 8.09 -32.27
N GLY A 875 -9.35 8.67 -33.41
CA GLY A 875 -8.50 8.97 -34.56
C GLY A 875 -8.54 7.88 -35.63
N ILE A 876 -8.16 8.25 -36.86
CA ILE A 876 -8.29 7.38 -38.04
C ILE A 876 -7.16 6.34 -38.10
N ALA A 877 -7.52 5.06 -38.26
CA ALA A 877 -6.60 3.97 -38.55
C ALA A 877 -6.37 3.77 -40.06
N GLY A 878 -7.35 4.12 -40.90
CA GLY A 878 -7.18 4.12 -42.35
C GLY A 878 -8.49 4.20 -43.14
N TYR A 879 -8.42 3.83 -44.41
CA TYR A 879 -9.53 3.87 -45.35
C TYR A 879 -9.66 2.55 -46.14
N GLN A 880 -10.83 1.92 -46.11
CA GLN A 880 -11.17 0.79 -46.99
C GLN A 880 -11.66 1.34 -48.33
N LEU A 881 -10.91 1.05 -49.40
CA LEU A 881 -11.28 1.41 -50.77
C LEU A 881 -11.93 0.19 -51.45
N GLU A 882 -13.05 0.43 -52.12
CA GLU A 882 -13.77 -0.58 -52.89
C GLU A 882 -14.06 -0.12 -54.31
N ARG A 883 -14.06 -1.08 -55.24
CA ARG A 883 -14.26 -0.85 -56.67
C ARG A 883 -15.25 -1.84 -57.24
N CYS A 884 -16.00 -1.43 -58.26
CA CYS A 884 -16.66 -2.35 -59.18
C CYS A 884 -16.40 -1.96 -60.65
N SER A 885 -16.56 -2.92 -61.56
CA SER A 885 -16.36 -2.73 -63.01
C SER A 885 -17.69 -2.68 -63.75
N GLY A 886 -17.83 -1.73 -64.68
CA GLY A 886 -19.04 -1.43 -65.44
C GLY A 886 -19.70 -0.12 -65.00
N GLN A 887 -20.25 0.64 -65.95
CA GLN A 887 -20.77 2.00 -65.72
C GLN A 887 -21.84 2.09 -64.61
N ASN A 888 -22.68 1.06 -64.48
CA ASN A 888 -23.78 0.98 -63.51
C ASN A 888 -23.61 -0.18 -62.50
N CYS A 889 -22.38 -0.64 -62.26
CA CYS A 889 -22.13 -1.77 -61.36
C CYS A 889 -22.53 -1.48 -59.91
N THR A 890 -22.90 -2.53 -59.18
CA THR A 890 -23.34 -2.48 -57.77
C THR A 890 -22.62 -3.46 -56.85
N ASN A 891 -21.99 -4.51 -57.39
CA ASN A 891 -21.17 -5.45 -56.63
C ASN A 891 -19.77 -4.87 -56.41
N PHE A 892 -19.58 -4.15 -55.30
CA PHE A 892 -18.30 -3.58 -54.88
C PHE A 892 -17.43 -4.62 -54.19
N GLU A 893 -16.16 -4.71 -54.60
CA GLU A 893 -15.14 -5.57 -54.01
C GLU A 893 -14.04 -4.71 -53.37
N LYS A 894 -13.46 -5.20 -52.26
CA LYS A 894 -12.35 -4.52 -51.57
C LYS A 894 -11.12 -4.48 -52.46
N LEU A 895 -10.74 -3.29 -52.90
CA LEU A 895 -9.57 -3.05 -53.74
C LEU A 895 -8.30 -2.93 -52.88
N PHE A 896 -8.36 -2.12 -51.82
CA PHE A 896 -7.19 -1.85 -50.97
C PHE A 896 -7.60 -1.38 -49.56
N PHE A 897 -6.64 -1.33 -48.64
CA PHE A 897 -6.78 -0.61 -47.37
C PHE A 897 -5.61 0.34 -47.18
N VAL A 898 -5.90 1.64 -47.19
CA VAL A 898 -4.92 2.72 -47.07
C VAL A 898 -4.71 3.03 -45.58
N GLN A 899 -3.46 2.98 -45.11
CA GLN A 899 -3.11 3.12 -43.69
C GLN A 899 -3.01 4.60 -43.25
N GLY A 900 -3.50 4.86 -42.03
CA GLY A 900 -3.43 6.17 -41.36
C GLY A 900 -4.11 7.30 -42.14
N ASN A 901 -3.58 8.52 -41.97
CA ASN A 901 -4.14 9.75 -42.56
C ASN A 901 -3.80 9.94 -44.06
N THR A 902 -3.49 8.88 -44.79
CA THR A 902 -3.17 8.97 -46.22
C THR A 902 -4.45 9.11 -47.05
N THR A 903 -4.58 10.20 -47.81
CA THR A 903 -5.83 10.59 -48.51
C THR A 903 -5.79 10.45 -50.03
N ASN A 904 -4.92 9.58 -50.56
CA ASN A 904 -4.80 9.30 -51.98
C ASN A 904 -4.44 7.83 -52.26
N PHE A 905 -4.74 7.37 -53.48
CA PHE A 905 -4.42 6.02 -53.95
C PHE A 905 -4.30 5.99 -55.49
N ASN A 906 -3.40 5.16 -56.02
CA ASN A 906 -3.24 4.96 -57.47
C ASN A 906 -3.65 3.53 -57.85
N ASP A 907 -4.78 3.38 -58.53
CA ASP A 907 -5.22 2.10 -59.09
C ASP A 907 -4.60 1.89 -60.47
N THR A 908 -3.53 1.08 -60.50
CA THR A 908 -2.84 0.63 -61.72
C THR A 908 -3.39 -0.70 -62.26
N THR A 909 -4.47 -1.23 -61.66
CA THR A 909 -5.10 -2.51 -62.04
C THR A 909 -6.32 -2.32 -62.97
N VAL A 910 -6.43 -1.15 -63.59
CA VAL A 910 -7.51 -0.79 -64.51
C VAL A 910 -7.16 -1.11 -65.96
N SER A 911 -8.16 -1.55 -66.71
CA SER A 911 -8.09 -1.79 -68.15
C SER A 911 -8.47 -0.54 -68.95
N ALA A 912 -7.99 -0.43 -70.19
CA ALA A 912 -8.39 0.63 -71.13
C ALA A 912 -9.89 0.59 -71.46
N ASN A 913 -10.46 1.73 -71.88
CA ASN A 913 -11.86 1.85 -72.33
C ASN A 913 -12.90 1.24 -71.34
N THR A 914 -12.62 1.27 -70.03
CA THR A 914 -13.42 0.57 -69.02
C THR A 914 -13.92 1.54 -67.98
N SER A 915 -15.24 1.57 -67.77
CA SER A 915 -15.89 2.33 -66.71
C SER A 915 -15.78 1.59 -65.39
N TYR A 916 -15.30 2.27 -64.36
CA TYR A 916 -15.20 1.80 -62.98
C TYR A 916 -16.00 2.71 -62.05
N ARG A 917 -16.48 2.13 -60.95
CA ARG A 917 -17.07 2.89 -59.85
C ARG A 917 -16.27 2.62 -58.58
N TYR A 918 -16.04 3.67 -57.80
CA TYR A 918 -15.26 3.63 -56.56
C TYR A 918 -16.07 4.19 -55.40
N ARG A 919 -15.89 3.60 -54.23
CA ARG A 919 -16.32 4.17 -52.94
C ARG A 919 -15.25 3.88 -51.89
N LEU A 920 -15.20 4.67 -50.83
CA LEU A 920 -14.40 4.35 -49.66
C LEU A 920 -15.17 4.64 -48.36
N ARG A 921 -14.67 4.07 -47.27
CA ARG A 921 -15.09 4.40 -45.90
C ARG A 921 -13.86 4.48 -44.99
N ALA A 922 -13.93 5.34 -43.99
CA ALA A 922 -12.91 5.41 -42.96
C ALA A 922 -13.07 4.25 -41.96
N LEU A 923 -11.97 3.93 -41.29
CA LEU A 923 -11.89 3.06 -40.13
C LEU A 923 -11.15 3.84 -39.04
N ASP A 924 -11.76 3.99 -37.86
CA ASP A 924 -11.10 4.58 -36.69
C ASP A 924 -10.14 3.57 -36.02
N LYS A 925 -9.50 4.00 -34.93
CA LYS A 925 -8.61 3.14 -34.13
C LYS A 925 -9.34 2.10 -33.27
N ALA A 926 -10.58 2.36 -32.86
CA ALA A 926 -11.39 1.45 -32.05
C ALA A 926 -11.93 0.24 -32.84
N GLY A 927 -12.09 0.41 -34.15
CA GLY A 927 -12.60 -0.57 -35.11
C GLY A 927 -13.92 -0.19 -35.77
N ASN A 928 -14.48 1.02 -35.54
CA ASN A 928 -15.74 1.42 -36.17
C ASN A 928 -15.48 1.96 -37.59
N TYR A 929 -16.36 1.57 -38.51
CA TYR A 929 -16.33 2.04 -39.89
C TYR A 929 -17.32 3.19 -40.10
N SER A 930 -16.91 4.22 -40.84
CA SER A 930 -17.85 5.23 -41.34
C SER A 930 -18.86 4.61 -42.31
N GLU A 931 -19.94 5.35 -42.60
CA GLU A 931 -20.67 5.17 -43.84
C GLU A 931 -19.77 5.31 -45.07
N TYR A 932 -20.21 4.78 -46.21
CA TYR A 932 -19.49 4.95 -47.46
C TYR A 932 -19.59 6.38 -48.00
N SER A 933 -18.53 6.82 -48.69
CA SER A 933 -18.50 8.03 -49.49
C SER A 933 -19.59 8.04 -50.57
N SER A 934 -19.79 9.19 -51.19
CA SER A 934 -20.39 9.25 -52.53
C SER A 934 -19.64 8.33 -53.51
N ILE A 935 -20.38 7.73 -54.45
CA ILE A 935 -19.80 6.82 -55.45
C ILE A 935 -19.24 7.64 -56.61
N LEU A 936 -17.91 7.70 -56.69
CA LEU A 936 -17.21 8.18 -57.89
C LEU A 936 -17.43 7.19 -59.04
N SER A 937 -17.68 7.69 -60.24
CA SER A 937 -17.76 6.88 -61.47
C SER A 937 -16.88 7.50 -62.55
N ILE A 938 -15.95 6.73 -63.12
CA ILE A 938 -14.89 7.21 -64.02
C ILE A 938 -14.59 6.16 -65.10
N ALA A 939 -14.26 6.57 -66.31
CA ALA A 939 -13.86 5.68 -67.39
C ALA A 939 -12.42 5.96 -67.83
N THR A 940 -11.63 4.91 -68.01
CA THR A 940 -10.29 5.00 -68.59
C THR A 940 -10.36 5.35 -70.08
N PRO A 941 -9.40 6.12 -70.63
CA PRO A 941 -9.34 6.39 -72.06
C PRO A 941 -9.07 5.09 -72.85
N GLN A 942 -9.31 5.12 -74.16
CA GLN A 942 -8.90 4.04 -75.05
C GLN A 942 -7.38 4.03 -75.23
N THR A 943 -6.82 2.86 -75.57
CA THR A 943 -5.42 2.77 -75.99
C THR A 943 -5.28 3.35 -77.40
N GLU A 944 -4.67 4.53 -77.53
CA GLU A 944 -4.30 5.08 -78.83
C GLU A 944 -3.22 4.22 -79.50
N TYR A 945 -3.64 3.36 -80.43
CA TYR A 945 -2.75 2.82 -81.43
C TYR A 945 -2.50 3.90 -82.49
N GLN A 946 -1.31 4.51 -82.44
CA GLN A 946 -0.84 5.48 -83.44
C GLN A 946 -0.58 4.77 -84.79
N VAL A 947 -1.65 4.56 -85.56
CA VAL A 947 -1.59 4.00 -86.93
C VAL A 947 -1.01 5.05 -87.87
N SER A 948 0.24 4.85 -88.29
CA SER A 948 0.99 5.76 -89.17
C SER A 948 0.57 5.65 -90.65
N SER A 949 -0.65 6.07 -90.97
CA SER A 949 -1.17 6.10 -92.35
C SER A 949 -0.54 7.21 -93.19
N ARG A 950 0.55 6.90 -93.92
CA ARG A 950 1.06 7.74 -95.01
C ARG A 950 0.34 7.44 -96.33
N GLY A 951 -0.43 8.41 -96.81
CA GLY A 951 -1.13 8.37 -98.10
C GLY A 951 -2.62 7.98 -97.98
N GLN A 952 -3.54 8.53 -98.78
CA GLN A 952 -3.36 9.45 -99.91
C GLN A 952 -4.53 10.47 -100.05
N PHE A 953 -4.54 11.24 -101.13
CA PHE A 953 -5.30 12.49 -101.32
C PHE A 953 -6.83 12.31 -101.52
N PRO A 954 -7.65 13.40 -101.46
CA PRO A 954 -9.04 13.36 -100.98
C PRO A 954 -10.11 13.41 -102.10
N PRO A 955 -11.36 13.87 -101.88
CA PRO A 955 -12.48 12.97 -101.57
C PRO A 955 -13.65 13.07 -102.58
N LEU A 956 -14.53 12.05 -102.59
CA LEU A 956 -15.90 12.22 -103.11
C LEU A 956 -16.93 11.54 -102.20
N THR A 957 -18.04 12.24 -102.00
CA THR A 957 -19.23 11.81 -101.26
C THR A 957 -20.14 10.93 -102.14
N PHE A 958 -20.97 10.08 -101.52
CA PHE A 958 -22.43 10.32 -101.48
C PHE A 958 -23.14 9.36 -100.49
N GLN A 959 -24.47 9.37 -100.47
CA GLN A 959 -25.32 9.01 -99.33
C GLN A 959 -25.80 7.54 -99.31
N SER A 960 -26.17 7.10 -98.10
CA SER A 960 -27.22 6.14 -97.65
C SER A 960 -28.33 5.72 -98.65
N PRO A 961 -29.12 4.62 -98.44
CA PRO A 961 -29.54 4.13 -97.09
C PRO A 961 -29.88 2.61 -96.89
N SER A 962 -30.32 2.31 -95.67
CA SER A 962 -31.41 1.37 -95.26
C SER A 962 -31.35 -0.16 -95.45
N ALA A 963 -31.13 -0.85 -94.32
CA ALA A 963 -32.06 -1.84 -93.72
C ALA A 963 -32.16 -3.27 -94.34
N PRO A 964 -33.14 -4.15 -93.96
CA PRO A 964 -32.89 -5.33 -93.10
C PRO A 964 -33.41 -6.65 -93.76
N PRO A 965 -33.85 -7.77 -93.09
CA PRO A 965 -33.78 -8.22 -91.68
C PRO A 965 -33.40 -9.73 -91.44
N ALA A 966 -33.17 -10.08 -90.15
CA ALA A 966 -33.54 -11.30 -89.37
C ALA A 966 -33.51 -12.78 -89.88
N ALA A 967 -33.27 -13.68 -88.91
CA ALA A 967 -33.67 -15.13 -88.81
C ALA A 967 -32.93 -16.21 -89.65
N SER A 968 -32.83 -17.50 -89.27
CA SER A 968 -32.89 -18.18 -87.94
C SER A 968 -32.49 -19.69 -87.98
N THR A 969 -31.73 -20.17 -86.97
CA THR A 969 -31.72 -21.55 -86.35
C THR A 969 -31.66 -22.86 -87.19
N SER A 970 -30.70 -23.78 -86.88
CA SER A 970 -30.93 -25.09 -86.17
C SER A 970 -29.78 -26.15 -86.21
N HIS A 971 -29.40 -26.68 -85.01
CA HIS A 971 -29.00 -28.07 -84.56
C HIS A 971 -28.31 -29.17 -85.43
N PRO A 972 -27.81 -30.33 -84.88
CA PRO A 972 -27.55 -30.80 -83.47
C PRO A 972 -26.20 -31.59 -83.15
N ALA A 973 -25.89 -31.81 -81.84
CA ALA A 973 -25.20 -32.99 -81.20
C ALA A 973 -23.69 -33.34 -81.42
N THR A 974 -22.99 -34.30 -80.74
CA THR A 974 -22.74 -34.61 -79.27
C THR A 974 -21.55 -35.61 -79.01
N LEU A 975 -20.69 -35.34 -78.00
CA LEU A 975 -19.88 -36.30 -77.13
C LEU A 975 -18.80 -37.25 -77.76
N PRO A 976 -17.87 -37.96 -77.01
CA PRO A 976 -17.73 -38.20 -75.53
C PRO A 976 -16.31 -38.19 -74.84
N GLN A 977 -16.29 -38.18 -73.48
CA GLN A 977 -15.37 -38.82 -72.48
C GLN A 977 -13.87 -38.40 -72.21
N ALA A 978 -13.27 -38.97 -71.13
CA ALA A 978 -12.01 -38.57 -70.40
C ALA A 978 -11.16 -39.80 -69.91
N PRO A 979 -9.94 -39.64 -69.29
CA PRO A 979 -9.72 -40.03 -67.86
C PRO A 979 -8.57 -39.27 -67.10
N SER A 980 -7.84 -39.88 -66.11
CA SER A 980 -7.21 -39.23 -64.92
C SER A 980 -5.79 -39.73 -64.43
N GLN A 981 -5.32 -39.22 -63.27
CA GLN A 981 -4.04 -39.32 -62.48
C GLN A 981 -3.62 -40.73 -61.92
N PRO A 982 -2.45 -41.04 -61.20
CA PRO A 982 -1.85 -40.33 -60.00
C PRO A 982 -0.34 -40.54 -59.51
N GLN A 983 0.07 -39.79 -58.44
CA GLN A 983 0.94 -40.05 -57.21
C GLN A 983 2.33 -40.81 -57.12
N ALA A 984 3.23 -40.38 -56.18
CA ALA A 984 4.10 -41.20 -55.24
C ALA A 984 5.07 -40.38 -54.28
N LEU A 985 5.82 -41.01 -53.32
CA LEU A 985 6.67 -40.42 -52.21
C LEU A 985 7.91 -41.32 -51.83
N SER A 986 8.83 -41.18 -50.81
CA SER A 986 9.18 -40.25 -49.67
C SER A 986 10.53 -40.60 -48.91
N LYS A 987 11.19 -39.63 -48.20
CA LYS A 987 12.16 -39.75 -47.02
C LYS A 987 13.56 -40.45 -47.20
N PRO A 988 14.56 -40.47 -46.24
CA PRO A 988 14.80 -39.78 -44.93
C PRO A 988 16.26 -39.23 -44.62
N GLU A 989 16.46 -38.62 -43.42
CA GLU A 989 17.63 -38.53 -42.46
C GLU A 989 19.13 -38.15 -42.77
N ILE A 990 19.57 -37.02 -42.14
CA ILE A 990 20.71 -36.80 -41.16
C ILE A 990 22.24 -36.96 -41.51
N ALA A 991 22.99 -35.84 -41.25
CA ALA A 991 24.37 -35.67 -40.69
C ALA A 991 25.68 -35.43 -41.52
N ALA A 992 26.48 -34.50 -40.94
CA ALA A 992 27.98 -34.41 -40.86
C ALA A 992 28.81 -33.60 -41.91
N THR A 993 30.04 -33.24 -41.50
CA THR A 993 30.95 -32.20 -42.07
C THR A 993 32.36 -32.74 -42.41
N PRO A 994 33.26 -31.89 -42.92
CA PRO A 994 34.66 -31.93 -42.46
C PRO A 994 35.31 -30.55 -42.15
N LYS A 995 36.57 -30.60 -41.67
CA LYS A 995 37.44 -29.53 -41.11
C LYS A 995 38.75 -29.41 -41.97
N PRO A 996 39.91 -28.78 -41.57
CA PRO A 996 40.45 -28.28 -40.28
C PRO A 996 40.54 -26.72 -40.27
N GLN A 997 41.46 -25.94 -39.66
CA GLN A 997 42.71 -26.04 -38.84
C GLN A 997 42.83 -24.69 -38.03
N THR A 998 43.85 -24.20 -37.27
CA THR A 998 45.25 -24.51 -36.84
C THR A 998 45.58 -23.71 -35.54
N THR A 999 46.52 -24.15 -34.69
CA THR A 999 47.40 -23.40 -33.72
C THR A 999 46.82 -22.34 -32.73
N ALA A 1000 47.28 -22.18 -31.47
CA ALA A 1000 48.44 -22.77 -30.75
C ALA A 1000 48.26 -22.85 -29.20
N TYR A 1001 48.78 -23.95 -28.62
CA TYR A 1001 49.37 -24.23 -27.28
C TYR A 1001 48.72 -23.73 -25.94
N ILE A 1002 48.53 -24.50 -24.83
CA ILE A 1002 49.16 -25.72 -24.20
C ILE A 1002 50.41 -25.36 -23.35
N PRO A 1003 50.68 -25.85 -22.09
CA PRO A 1003 50.31 -27.15 -21.44
C PRO A 1003 49.67 -27.09 -20.00
N LEU A 1004 48.78 -28.01 -19.57
CA LEU A 1004 48.93 -29.23 -18.69
C LEU A 1004 49.20 -28.96 -17.16
N VAL A 1005 48.98 -29.86 -16.16
CA VAL A 1005 48.74 -31.33 -16.15
C VAL A 1005 47.96 -31.86 -14.90
N GLN A 1006 47.07 -32.87 -15.10
CA GLN A 1006 46.70 -34.04 -14.23
C GLN A 1006 46.33 -33.89 -12.72
N SER A 1007 45.55 -34.79 -12.07
CA SER A 1007 44.71 -35.93 -12.54
C SER A 1007 43.76 -36.46 -11.43
N LEU A 1008 42.64 -37.11 -11.86
CA LEU A 1008 42.00 -38.35 -11.35
C LEU A 1008 42.15 -38.71 -9.84
N THR A 1009 41.10 -39.14 -9.10
CA THR A 1009 40.30 -40.35 -9.38
C THR A 1009 38.95 -40.45 -8.63
N LYS A 1010 37.98 -41.14 -9.28
CA LYS A 1010 36.98 -42.13 -8.77
C LYS A 1010 36.19 -41.94 -7.44
N SER A 1011 34.88 -42.16 -7.60
CA SER A 1011 33.98 -43.13 -6.90
C SER A 1011 33.27 -42.83 -5.55
N SER A 1012 31.94 -42.70 -5.69
CA SER A 1012 30.89 -43.53 -5.05
C SER A 1012 30.49 -43.39 -3.56
N SER A 1013 29.17 -43.44 -3.36
CA SER A 1013 28.41 -43.66 -2.11
C SER A 1013 28.40 -42.49 -1.10
N LYS A 1014 27.33 -42.29 -0.32
CA LYS A 1014 26.06 -43.06 -0.19
C LYS A 1014 24.85 -42.24 -0.60
#